data_AF-A0A4U0XAT0-F1
#
_entry.id   AF-A0A4U0XAT0-F1
#
_cell.length_a   1.000
_cell.length_b   1.000
_cell.length_c   1.000
_cell.angle_alpha   90.00
_cell.angle_beta   90.00
_cell.angle_gamma   90.00
#
_symmetry.space_group_name_H-M   'P 1'
#
loop_
_entity.id
_entity.type
_entity.pdbx_description
1 polymer ?
#
loop_
_entity_poly.entity_id
_entity_poly.type
_entity_poly.pdbx_seq_one_letter_code
_entity_poly.pdbx_strand_id
1 'polypeptide(L)'
;MTPSLRRWFISCAAAVLTLFAILPLSRFSTWLPQPSPSSPLLPSTERPIPRLVWKDIPQRYPVTSIIPLPSGAPVTIPQIQYDFEPETYEQKTERQARLNAVRESFLHSWEGYKKHAWLQDEVTPISGSYNNEFGGWGATLVDTLDTLWIMGLKKEFVVAVAAVKKIDFTTSPLQTVNLFETTIRYLGGFLSAYDVSGGKYPVLLDKAIELGEMLYRSFDTPNRMPVTQWDWKNGALGGPQEASSQVLVAEIGSLTLEFTRLARLSRDHKFYDAIQRITDVFEQQQNHTRIPGMWPVMVDARTQDFTRDRTFTFGAQQQHIMLGGLTQQYRHMYEAAIDAAKEHLFFRPLNPKNQDMLLSGSAKRNSANNIKLDPQGQHLSCFTGGMLAIAAKIFERDYDLEVARRLVDGCIWAYDSTPTGIMPESFHVVPCRDPVDCDWDDVKWYAGVMDQQEYRHYIMTLEKKQWAKNFIAKRKLPPGFSDIEDGRYILRLLDTAWRMFKAIENHTKTEIAYAAINDVTQTKPDHVDSMESFWTAETLKYFYLIFSEPDVISLDEYVLLSGLRNRVQDDYSLGVDKTLDQAAERCQKRVRNLENEPQHTMERLRSLLRRHSSSYEPLDGGSIGPDGERIEVGDEKHFSWIEYSIFFLLGIAMLWAWNMFLAAGPYFQHRFESNDWIFTNFQSAELSVSTIANLGSVLVLTKLQARASYPKRIIASLVINIITFTLLAMSTRLFMKASAGGYFAFLMLMVFAASLATGLCQNGVFAYVSGFGQGEYTQAIMTGQAVAGVLPCIAQIVSVLSVRNGDSSQPHHEPDGPPPVPSTAAFSYFLTATGISFLTLLAFLYLANRHRAQSSFKRAVETLDTADEAADIERKAVPLLTLLSKLRWLAAAVFLTFAITMFFPVFTQKIYSVRDSQSGPRLLQPASFIPLAFLWWNTGDLFGRLLTAIPALSLVKKPKVVFVLSVTRVLFIPLYLLCNIRGHGAKINSDVFYLLVVQLLFGTTNGFLGSTCMMGAGEWVEAEEREAAGGFMGLCLVAGLTVGSLLSFFAA
;
A
#
# COMPACT_ATOMS: atom_id res chain seq x y z
N MET A 1 -24.62 38.31 25.49
CA MET A 1 -24.88 36.90 25.91
C MET A 1 -24.55 36.75 27.40
N THR A 2 -25.13 35.75 28.07
CA THR A 2 -24.74 35.31 29.42
C THR A 2 -23.36 34.62 29.40
N PRO A 3 -22.64 34.54 30.53
CA PRO A 3 -21.36 33.82 30.59
C PRO A 3 -21.50 32.31 30.32
N SER A 4 -22.67 31.72 30.60
CA SER A 4 -23.01 30.35 30.23
C SER A 4 -22.99 30.15 28.70
N LEU A 5 -23.67 31.02 27.92
CA LEU A 5 -23.63 30.93 26.45
C LEU A 5 -22.23 31.10 25.88
N ARG A 6 -21.38 31.97 26.46
CA ARG A 6 -19.99 32.15 25.99
C ARG A 6 -19.15 30.89 26.24
N ARG A 7 -19.33 30.22 27.38
CA ARG A 7 -18.71 28.90 27.63
C ARG A 7 -19.27 27.85 26.66
N TRP A 8 -20.59 27.80 26.47
CA TRP A 8 -21.23 26.86 25.54
C TRP A 8 -20.72 27.02 24.10
N PHE A 9 -20.60 28.23 23.58
CA PHE A 9 -20.03 28.48 22.25
C PHE A 9 -18.54 28.15 22.13
N ILE A 10 -17.73 28.40 23.16
CA ILE A 10 -16.30 27.99 23.16
C ILE A 10 -16.20 26.45 23.23
N SER A 11 -17.02 25.81 24.07
CA SER A 11 -17.12 24.34 24.12
C SER A 11 -17.66 23.74 22.83
N CYS A 12 -18.58 24.40 22.11
CA CYS A 12 -19.03 23.96 20.78
C CYS A 12 -17.98 24.20 19.71
N ALA A 13 -17.26 25.33 19.70
CA ALA A 13 -16.18 25.56 18.75
C ALA A 13 -15.01 24.58 18.98
N ALA A 14 -14.66 24.32 20.24
CA ALA A 14 -13.71 23.29 20.61
C ALA A 14 -14.22 21.90 20.24
N ALA A 15 -15.46 21.53 20.59
CA ALA A 15 -16.04 20.23 20.24
C ALA A 15 -16.19 20.04 18.72
N VAL A 16 -16.44 21.10 17.95
CA VAL A 16 -16.42 21.08 16.47
C VAL A 16 -15.00 20.87 15.97
N LEU A 17 -13.99 21.58 16.48
CA LEU A 17 -12.58 21.33 16.13
C LEU A 17 -12.14 19.90 16.51
N THR A 18 -12.56 19.39 17.67
CA THR A 18 -12.26 18.03 18.12
C THR A 18 -13.02 16.99 17.30
N LEU A 19 -14.30 17.21 16.97
CA LEU A 19 -15.08 16.34 16.10
C LEU A 19 -14.52 16.33 14.68
N PHE A 20 -14.18 17.46 14.07
CA PHE A 20 -13.60 17.49 12.72
C PHE A 20 -12.12 17.07 12.67
N ALA A 21 -11.41 17.02 13.80
CA ALA A 21 -10.11 16.34 13.90
C ALA A 21 -10.26 14.81 14.08
N ILE A 22 -11.27 14.35 14.83
CA ILE A 22 -11.46 12.92 15.16
C ILE A 22 -12.34 12.17 14.15
N LEU A 23 -13.30 12.80 13.48
CA LEU A 23 -14.17 12.17 12.49
C LEU A 23 -13.40 11.60 11.26
N PRO A 24 -12.38 12.30 10.69
CA PRO A 24 -11.51 11.71 9.68
C PRO A 24 -10.75 10.46 10.19
N LEU A 25 -10.36 10.45 11.47
CA LEU A 25 -9.57 9.38 12.08
C LEU A 25 -10.38 8.23 12.67
N SER A 26 -11.71 8.38 12.85
CA SER A 26 -12.55 7.41 13.59
C SER A 26 -13.83 6.97 12.87
N ARG A 27 -14.25 7.65 11.80
CA ARG A 27 -15.47 7.29 11.05
C ARG A 27 -15.33 7.24 9.52
N PHE A 28 -14.22 7.69 8.94
CA PHE A 28 -13.95 7.41 7.52
C PHE A 28 -13.55 5.94 7.26
N SER A 29 -13.09 5.22 8.30
CA SER A 29 -12.81 3.77 8.26
C SER A 29 -14.02 2.88 7.94
N THR A 30 -15.24 3.41 7.87
CA THR A 30 -16.47 2.64 7.62
C THR A 30 -17.27 3.09 6.40
N TRP A 31 -16.76 4.05 5.62
CA TRP A 31 -17.45 4.62 4.44
C TRP A 31 -16.56 4.76 3.19
N LEU A 32 -15.37 4.15 3.20
CA LEU A 32 -14.58 3.88 2.01
C LEU A 32 -14.66 2.38 1.69
N PRO A 33 -15.11 1.98 0.49
CA PRO A 33 -15.25 0.57 0.12
C PRO A 33 -13.92 -0.06 -0.27
N GLN A 34 -13.94 -1.40 -0.32
CA GLN A 34 -12.89 -2.26 -0.84
C GLN A 34 -12.53 -1.99 -2.31
N PRO A 35 -11.39 -2.51 -2.81
CA PRO A 35 -11.03 -2.46 -4.23
C PRO A 35 -12.20 -2.81 -5.15
N SER A 36 -12.32 -2.07 -6.25
CA SER A 36 -13.44 -2.22 -7.18
C SER A 36 -13.44 -3.61 -7.82
N PRO A 37 -14.60 -4.30 -7.91
CA PRO A 37 -14.67 -5.57 -8.63
C PRO A 37 -14.20 -5.37 -10.06
N SER A 38 -13.35 -6.28 -10.55
CA SER A 38 -12.91 -6.30 -11.93
C SER A 38 -14.13 -6.32 -12.85
N SER A 39 -14.12 -5.46 -13.89
CA SER A 39 -15.20 -5.48 -14.88
C SER A 39 -15.24 -6.87 -15.54
N PRO A 40 -16.43 -7.47 -15.75
CA PRO A 40 -16.52 -8.75 -16.42
C PRO A 40 -15.89 -8.62 -17.80
N LEU A 41 -14.87 -9.46 -18.07
CA LEU A 41 -14.15 -9.48 -19.33
C LEU A 41 -15.15 -9.71 -20.46
N LEU A 42 -15.39 -8.67 -21.26
CA LEU A 42 -15.95 -8.85 -22.60
C LEU A 42 -14.96 -9.77 -23.35
N PRO A 43 -15.42 -10.87 -23.97
CA PRO A 43 -14.53 -11.75 -24.70
C PRO A 43 -13.82 -10.94 -25.78
N SER A 44 -12.48 -10.88 -25.72
CA SER A 44 -11.72 -10.06 -26.66
C SER A 44 -11.94 -10.60 -28.07
N THR A 45 -12.44 -9.75 -28.98
CA THR A 45 -12.46 -10.06 -30.41
C THR A 45 -11.07 -9.84 -31.02
N GLU A 46 -10.05 -10.34 -30.33
CA GLU A 46 -8.74 -10.54 -30.91
C GLU A 46 -8.83 -11.67 -31.91
N ARG A 47 -8.05 -11.55 -32.99
CA ARG A 47 -7.93 -12.65 -33.96
C ARG A 47 -7.17 -13.78 -33.26
N PRO A 48 -7.56 -15.06 -33.41
CA PRO A 48 -6.86 -16.15 -32.74
C PRO A 48 -5.36 -16.10 -33.01
N ILE A 49 -4.59 -15.77 -31.99
CA ILE A 49 -3.14 -15.93 -32.00
C ILE A 49 -2.90 -17.44 -32.19
N PRO A 50 -2.02 -17.87 -33.12
CA PRO A 50 -1.66 -19.28 -33.24
C PRO A 50 -1.21 -19.79 -31.88
N ARG A 51 -1.91 -20.80 -31.36
CA ARG A 51 -1.82 -21.26 -29.97
C ARG A 51 -0.36 -21.40 -29.55
N LEU A 52 0.09 -20.56 -28.61
CA LEU A 52 1.50 -20.49 -28.22
C LEU A 52 1.93 -21.85 -27.65
N VAL A 53 3.09 -22.35 -28.09
CA VAL A 53 3.65 -23.60 -27.58
C VAL A 53 5.05 -23.32 -27.08
N TRP A 54 5.21 -23.23 -25.77
CA TRP A 54 6.42 -22.74 -25.10
C TRP A 54 7.73 -23.45 -25.52
N LYS A 55 7.69 -24.75 -25.81
CA LYS A 55 8.84 -25.51 -26.32
C LYS A 55 9.30 -25.11 -27.74
N ASP A 56 8.38 -24.61 -28.58
CA ASP A 56 8.62 -24.41 -30.02
C ASP A 56 9.16 -23.00 -30.36
N ILE A 57 9.23 -22.11 -29.36
CA ILE A 57 9.82 -20.77 -29.49
C ILE A 57 11.36 -20.91 -29.62
N PRO A 58 12.05 -20.23 -30.55
CA PRO A 58 13.51 -20.23 -30.60
C PRO A 58 14.14 -19.72 -29.29
N GLN A 59 15.25 -20.31 -28.86
CA GLN A 59 16.08 -19.73 -27.77
C GLN A 59 17.10 -18.76 -28.36
N ARG A 60 17.33 -17.63 -27.69
CA ARG A 60 18.33 -16.61 -28.05
C ARG A 60 19.73 -17.01 -27.59
N TYR A 61 19.84 -17.67 -26.45
CA TYR A 61 21.09 -18.12 -25.84
C TYR A 61 21.05 -19.64 -25.61
N PRO A 62 20.96 -20.47 -26.67
CA PRO A 62 20.81 -21.91 -26.55
C PRO A 62 22.05 -22.56 -25.91
N VAL A 63 21.80 -23.50 -24.99
CA VAL A 63 22.85 -24.28 -24.30
C VAL A 63 23.57 -25.21 -25.28
N THR A 64 24.91 -25.23 -25.24
CA THR A 64 25.75 -26.01 -26.16
C THR A 64 26.00 -27.45 -25.73
N SER A 65 25.91 -27.74 -24.43
CA SER A 65 26.01 -29.09 -23.85
C SER A 65 25.12 -29.20 -22.61
N ILE A 66 24.28 -30.23 -22.56
CA ILE A 66 23.31 -30.47 -21.47
C ILE A 66 23.95 -31.41 -20.43
N ILE A 67 23.96 -31.00 -19.17
CA ILE A 67 24.34 -31.81 -18.01
C ILE A 67 23.23 -32.85 -17.78
N PRO A 68 23.53 -34.17 -17.86
CA PRO A 68 22.52 -35.19 -17.63
C PRO A 68 22.23 -35.39 -16.14
N LEU A 69 21.05 -35.95 -15.83
CA LEU A 69 20.75 -36.46 -14.50
C LEU A 69 21.82 -37.49 -14.05
N PRO A 70 22.22 -37.52 -12.77
CA PRO A 70 23.18 -38.49 -12.25
C PRO A 70 22.74 -39.93 -12.50
N SER A 71 23.67 -40.78 -12.97
CA SER A 71 23.43 -42.19 -13.23
C SER A 71 24.20 -43.08 -12.25
N GLY A 72 23.49 -44.04 -11.64
CA GLY A 72 24.06 -44.94 -10.64
C GLY A 72 22.98 -45.77 -9.94
N ALA A 73 23.40 -46.69 -9.07
CA ALA A 73 22.50 -47.35 -8.14
C ALA A 73 22.26 -46.41 -6.94
N PRO A 74 21.00 -46.20 -6.49
CA PRO A 74 20.71 -45.34 -5.33
C PRO A 74 21.45 -45.78 -4.08
N VAL A 75 21.87 -44.81 -3.27
CA VAL A 75 22.44 -45.06 -1.95
C VAL A 75 21.29 -45.31 -0.97
N THR A 76 21.45 -46.29 -0.08
CA THR A 76 20.51 -46.51 1.03
C THR A 76 20.52 -45.30 1.95
N ILE A 77 19.42 -44.55 2.00
CA ILE A 77 19.24 -43.44 2.94
C ILE A 77 18.86 -44.04 4.32
N PRO A 78 19.46 -43.59 5.44
CA PRO A 78 19.05 -44.00 6.78
C PRO A 78 17.57 -43.69 7.06
N GLN A 79 16.93 -44.44 7.95
CA GLN A 79 15.54 -44.20 8.35
C GLN A 79 15.38 -42.82 9.00
N ILE A 80 14.47 -42.02 8.46
CA ILE A 80 14.14 -40.65 8.89
C ILE A 80 12.90 -40.68 9.77
N GLN A 81 11.90 -41.50 9.40
CA GLN A 81 10.65 -41.62 10.14
C GLN A 81 10.89 -42.33 11.48
N TYR A 82 10.47 -41.72 12.58
CA TYR A 82 10.54 -42.35 13.90
C TYR A 82 9.61 -43.57 13.96
N ASP A 83 10.09 -44.66 14.58
CA ASP A 83 9.31 -45.87 14.80
C ASP A 83 8.45 -45.70 16.06
N PHE A 84 7.13 -45.64 15.90
CA PHE A 84 6.19 -45.31 16.98
C PHE A 84 5.61 -46.58 17.62
N GLU A 85 5.70 -46.67 18.93
CA GLU A 85 5.04 -47.71 19.72
C GLU A 85 3.51 -47.77 19.47
N PRO A 86 2.88 -48.96 19.51
CA PRO A 86 1.46 -49.11 19.23
C PRO A 86 0.55 -48.26 20.13
N GLU A 87 -0.31 -47.44 19.52
CA GLU A 87 -1.23 -46.54 20.24
C GLU A 87 -2.29 -47.30 21.06
N THR A 88 -2.61 -46.78 22.24
CA THR A 88 -3.77 -47.25 23.02
C THR A 88 -5.09 -46.78 22.39
N TYR A 89 -6.20 -47.44 22.76
CA TYR A 89 -7.54 -47.07 22.27
C TYR A 89 -7.93 -45.62 22.60
N GLU A 90 -7.52 -45.11 23.76
CA GLU A 90 -7.79 -43.73 24.19
C GLU A 90 -6.99 -42.73 23.33
N GLN A 91 -5.69 -42.97 23.14
CA GLN A 91 -4.83 -42.17 22.26
C GLN A 91 -5.33 -42.19 20.81
N LYS A 92 -5.74 -43.35 20.28
CA LYS A 92 -6.34 -43.47 18.94
C LYS A 92 -7.62 -42.62 18.81
N THR A 93 -8.47 -42.67 19.83
CA THR A 93 -9.74 -41.93 19.86
C THR A 93 -9.50 -40.42 19.89
N GLU A 94 -8.56 -39.95 20.72
CA GLU A 94 -8.18 -38.54 20.75
C GLU A 94 -7.52 -38.08 19.45
N ARG A 95 -6.53 -38.84 18.94
CA ARG A 95 -5.85 -38.55 17.67
C ARG A 95 -6.84 -38.43 16.52
N GLN A 96 -7.79 -39.37 16.41
CA GLN A 96 -8.83 -39.32 15.38
C GLN A 96 -9.76 -38.11 15.54
N ALA A 97 -10.08 -37.68 16.77
CA ALA A 97 -10.87 -36.47 17.01
C ALA A 97 -10.12 -35.20 16.57
N ARG A 98 -8.81 -35.09 16.89
CA ARG A 98 -7.94 -33.99 16.45
C ARG A 98 -7.80 -33.96 14.92
N LEU A 99 -7.57 -35.12 14.31
CA LEU A 99 -7.48 -35.30 12.85
C LEU A 99 -8.79 -34.88 12.13
N ASN A 100 -9.94 -35.23 12.70
CA ASN A 100 -11.25 -34.82 12.18
C ASN A 100 -11.45 -33.30 12.27
N ALA A 101 -11.08 -32.64 13.36
CA ALA A 101 -11.23 -31.20 13.52
C ALA A 101 -10.35 -30.39 12.54
N VAL A 102 -9.14 -30.86 12.26
CA VAL A 102 -8.28 -30.30 11.19
C VAL A 102 -8.96 -30.43 9.82
N ARG A 103 -9.53 -31.61 9.54
CA ARG A 103 -10.27 -31.87 8.29
C ARG A 103 -11.54 -31.04 8.16
N GLU A 104 -12.25 -30.75 9.25
CA GLU A 104 -13.40 -29.84 9.26
C GLU A 104 -12.98 -28.39 8.98
N SER A 105 -11.85 -27.95 9.53
CA SER A 105 -11.27 -26.62 9.22
C SER A 105 -10.82 -26.52 7.76
N PHE A 106 -10.23 -27.58 7.22
CA PHE A 106 -9.91 -27.67 5.80
C PHE A 106 -11.17 -27.60 4.92
N LEU A 107 -12.21 -28.36 5.25
CA LEU A 107 -13.46 -28.33 4.49
C LEU A 107 -14.13 -26.95 4.56
N HIS A 108 -14.08 -26.25 5.68
CA HIS A 108 -14.55 -24.87 5.79
C HIS A 108 -13.85 -23.94 4.78
N SER A 109 -12.51 -23.91 4.76
CA SER A 109 -11.75 -23.14 3.76
C SER A 109 -12.01 -23.60 2.32
N TRP A 110 -12.12 -24.91 2.07
CA TRP A 110 -12.30 -25.46 0.73
C TRP A 110 -13.69 -25.15 0.14
N GLU A 111 -14.76 -25.26 0.94
CA GLU A 111 -16.10 -24.82 0.53
C GLU A 111 -16.16 -23.30 0.36
N GLY A 112 -15.49 -22.53 1.23
CA GLY A 112 -15.32 -21.08 1.10
C GLY A 112 -14.69 -20.69 -0.24
N TYR A 113 -13.52 -21.25 -0.54
CA TYR A 113 -12.80 -21.05 -1.80
C TYR A 113 -13.65 -21.45 -3.01
N LYS A 114 -14.24 -22.66 -3.03
CA LYS A 114 -15.12 -23.13 -4.12
C LYS A 114 -16.33 -22.23 -4.37
N LYS A 115 -16.87 -21.61 -3.32
CA LYS A 115 -18.08 -20.77 -3.40
C LYS A 115 -17.79 -19.32 -3.80
N HIS A 116 -16.61 -18.79 -3.45
CA HIS A 116 -16.29 -17.36 -3.57
C HIS A 116 -15.17 -17.03 -4.57
N ALA A 117 -14.20 -17.93 -4.77
CA ALA A 117 -12.95 -17.65 -5.51
C ALA A 117 -12.52 -18.79 -6.45
N TRP A 118 -13.45 -19.64 -6.90
CA TRP A 118 -13.10 -20.78 -7.77
C TRP A 118 -12.39 -20.34 -9.07
N LEU A 119 -11.27 -20.99 -9.38
CA LEU A 119 -10.33 -20.65 -10.47
C LEU A 119 -9.58 -19.30 -10.28
N GLN A 120 -9.76 -18.60 -9.16
CA GLN A 120 -8.96 -17.44 -8.78
C GLN A 120 -7.84 -17.91 -7.83
N ASP A 121 -6.78 -17.12 -7.68
CA ASP A 121 -5.62 -17.58 -6.91
C ASP A 121 -5.96 -17.79 -5.44
N GLU A 122 -6.66 -16.83 -4.82
CA GLU A 122 -6.98 -16.85 -3.38
C GLU A 122 -8.37 -16.31 -3.07
N VAL A 123 -8.96 -16.71 -1.94
CA VAL A 123 -10.25 -16.20 -1.44
C VAL A 123 -10.03 -15.13 -0.39
N THR A 124 -10.77 -14.02 -0.46
CA THR A 124 -10.79 -13.03 0.62
C THR A 124 -11.80 -13.49 1.70
N PRO A 125 -11.34 -13.89 2.90
CA PRO A 125 -12.12 -14.67 3.86
C PRO A 125 -13.17 -13.87 4.64
N ILE A 126 -13.20 -12.54 4.53
CA ILE A 126 -14.17 -11.66 5.20
C ILE A 126 -15.19 -11.15 4.18
N SER A 127 -14.74 -10.68 3.02
CA SER A 127 -15.63 -10.12 1.98
C SER A 127 -16.19 -11.14 0.99
N GLY A 128 -15.51 -12.27 0.79
CA GLY A 128 -15.93 -13.29 -0.18
C GLY A 128 -15.72 -12.88 -1.65
N SER A 129 -14.72 -12.02 -1.88
CA SER A 129 -14.09 -11.72 -3.17
C SER A 129 -12.84 -12.63 -3.33
N TYR A 130 -11.92 -12.25 -4.20
CA TYR A 130 -10.68 -12.97 -4.50
C TYR A 130 -9.50 -12.03 -4.80
N ASN A 131 -8.29 -12.56 -4.62
CA ASN A 131 -7.03 -11.95 -5.07
C ASN A 131 -6.39 -12.84 -6.16
N ASN A 132 -5.61 -12.25 -7.07
CA ASN A 132 -4.95 -12.92 -8.20
C ASN A 132 -3.49 -12.46 -8.35
N GLU A 133 -2.70 -12.65 -7.28
CA GLU A 133 -1.29 -12.20 -7.21
C GLU A 133 -0.30 -13.25 -7.75
N PHE A 134 -0.76 -14.48 -8.00
CA PHE A 134 0.05 -15.63 -8.39
C PHE A 134 -0.23 -16.04 -9.84
N GLY A 135 -0.25 -15.07 -10.74
CA GLY A 135 -0.42 -15.29 -12.18
C GLY A 135 -1.86 -15.50 -12.65
N GLY A 136 -2.86 -15.54 -11.77
CA GLY A 136 -4.28 -15.69 -12.12
C GLY A 136 -4.64 -17.06 -12.69
N TRP A 137 -3.96 -18.11 -12.23
CA TRP A 137 -4.12 -19.49 -12.70
C TRP A 137 -4.82 -20.41 -11.68
N GLY A 138 -5.11 -19.91 -10.48
CA GLY A 138 -5.75 -20.65 -9.41
C GLY A 138 -4.76 -21.29 -8.45
N ALA A 139 -3.87 -20.50 -7.84
CA ALA A 139 -2.89 -20.98 -6.86
C ALA A 139 -3.53 -21.92 -5.81
N THR A 140 -4.54 -21.47 -5.06
CA THR A 140 -5.25 -22.29 -4.05
C THR A 140 -5.85 -23.57 -4.65
N LEU A 141 -6.31 -23.56 -5.91
CA LEU A 141 -6.83 -24.76 -6.59
C LEU A 141 -5.73 -25.80 -6.85
N VAL A 142 -4.52 -25.37 -7.24
CA VAL A 142 -3.41 -26.25 -7.61
C VAL A 142 -2.61 -26.71 -6.39
N ASP A 143 -2.22 -25.76 -5.56
CA ASP A 143 -1.42 -25.95 -4.35
C ASP A 143 -2.11 -26.90 -3.35
N THR A 144 -3.44 -26.86 -3.30
CA THR A 144 -4.27 -27.71 -2.42
C THR A 144 -4.51 -29.14 -2.95
N LEU A 145 -4.11 -29.47 -4.19
CA LEU A 145 -4.41 -30.77 -4.81
C LEU A 145 -3.88 -31.96 -4.02
N ASP A 146 -2.62 -31.90 -3.57
CA ASP A 146 -2.00 -32.99 -2.82
C ASP A 146 -2.75 -33.25 -1.50
N THR A 147 -3.21 -32.18 -0.86
CA THR A 147 -3.87 -32.19 0.44
C THR A 147 -5.29 -32.77 0.33
N LEU A 148 -6.01 -32.47 -0.76
CA LEU A 148 -7.26 -33.16 -1.09
C LEU A 148 -7.05 -34.68 -1.24
N TRP A 149 -5.90 -35.10 -1.78
CA TRP A 149 -5.57 -36.51 -1.86
C TRP A 149 -5.21 -37.10 -0.49
N ILE A 150 -4.32 -36.47 0.27
CA ILE A 150 -3.85 -36.91 1.61
C ILE A 150 -5.02 -37.01 2.59
N MET A 151 -5.92 -36.02 2.64
CA MET A 151 -7.12 -36.04 3.50
C MET A 151 -8.24 -36.99 3.02
N GLY A 152 -7.99 -37.81 1.98
CA GLY A 152 -8.95 -38.76 1.44
C GLY A 152 -10.14 -38.13 0.71
N LEU A 153 -10.09 -36.84 0.38
CA LEU A 153 -11.14 -36.08 -0.30
C LEU A 153 -11.12 -36.33 -1.83
N LYS A 154 -11.02 -37.61 -2.22
CA LYS A 154 -10.81 -38.03 -3.62
C LYS A 154 -11.90 -37.56 -4.60
N LYS A 155 -13.12 -37.24 -4.12
CA LYS A 155 -14.20 -36.65 -4.94
C LYS A 155 -13.89 -35.20 -5.32
N GLU A 156 -13.48 -34.40 -4.34
CA GLU A 156 -13.07 -33.01 -4.52
C GLU A 156 -11.83 -32.92 -5.41
N PHE A 157 -10.86 -33.81 -5.19
CA PHE A 157 -9.68 -33.96 -6.06
C PHE A 157 -10.06 -34.14 -7.54
N VAL A 158 -11.02 -35.00 -7.86
CA VAL A 158 -11.47 -35.22 -9.25
C VAL A 158 -12.14 -33.97 -9.84
N VAL A 159 -12.87 -33.19 -9.03
CA VAL A 159 -13.44 -31.90 -9.46
C VAL A 159 -12.34 -30.87 -9.70
N ALA A 160 -11.35 -30.80 -8.81
CA ALA A 160 -10.20 -29.90 -8.93
C ALA A 160 -9.34 -30.21 -10.16
N VAL A 161 -9.00 -31.49 -10.41
CA VAL A 161 -8.27 -31.91 -11.62
C VAL A 161 -9.05 -31.58 -12.92
N ALA A 162 -10.38 -31.70 -12.90
CA ALA A 162 -11.23 -31.33 -14.03
C ALA A 162 -11.31 -29.79 -14.26
N ALA A 163 -11.05 -28.99 -13.23
CA ALA A 163 -10.88 -27.54 -13.33
C ALA A 163 -9.48 -27.16 -13.81
N VAL A 164 -8.42 -27.74 -13.23
CA VAL A 164 -7.00 -27.55 -13.59
C VAL A 164 -6.73 -27.76 -15.08
N LYS A 165 -7.41 -28.73 -15.71
CA LYS A 165 -7.31 -28.95 -17.17
C LYS A 165 -7.66 -27.71 -18.02
N LYS A 166 -8.36 -26.72 -17.47
CA LYS A 166 -8.77 -25.47 -18.15
C LYS A 166 -7.79 -24.31 -17.97
N ILE A 167 -6.79 -24.43 -17.10
CA ILE A 167 -5.75 -23.41 -16.91
C ILE A 167 -5.01 -23.23 -18.24
N ASP A 168 -4.66 -21.99 -18.60
CA ASP A 168 -3.96 -21.66 -19.83
C ASP A 168 -2.67 -20.90 -19.49
N PHE A 169 -1.53 -21.60 -19.57
CA PHE A 169 -0.21 -21.01 -19.30
C PHE A 169 0.32 -20.19 -20.49
N THR A 170 -0.45 -20.01 -21.57
CA THR A 170 -0.08 -19.08 -22.66
C THR A 170 -0.46 -17.63 -22.37
N THR A 171 -1.14 -17.36 -21.24
CA THR A 171 -1.58 -16.02 -20.84
C THR A 171 -1.58 -15.83 -19.32
N SER A 172 -1.51 -14.57 -18.89
CA SER A 172 -1.70 -14.14 -17.50
C SER A 172 -2.23 -12.69 -17.48
N PRO A 173 -3.07 -12.30 -16.50
CA PRO A 173 -3.40 -10.88 -16.27
C PRO A 173 -2.19 -10.04 -15.85
N LEU A 174 -1.15 -10.65 -15.25
CA LEU A 174 0.03 -9.93 -14.77
C LEU A 174 1.00 -9.59 -15.92
N GLN A 175 1.85 -8.58 -15.71
CA GLN A 175 2.97 -8.29 -16.61
C GLN A 175 4.18 -9.19 -16.28
N THR A 176 4.61 -9.18 -15.02
CA THR A 176 5.66 -10.05 -14.51
C THR A 176 5.07 -11.27 -13.79
N VAL A 177 5.82 -12.36 -13.77
CA VAL A 177 5.52 -13.58 -13.02
C VAL A 177 6.75 -13.91 -12.16
N ASN A 178 6.56 -14.14 -10.86
CA ASN A 178 7.64 -14.56 -10.00
C ASN A 178 7.95 -16.06 -10.23
N LEU A 179 9.19 -16.36 -10.64
CA LEU A 179 9.65 -17.70 -10.97
C LEU A 179 9.64 -18.65 -9.76
N PHE A 180 10.02 -18.16 -8.59
CA PHE A 180 10.11 -18.94 -7.34
C PHE A 180 8.72 -19.35 -6.85
N GLU A 181 7.82 -18.39 -6.64
CA GLU A 181 6.43 -18.64 -6.23
C GLU A 181 5.70 -19.56 -7.22
N THR A 182 5.90 -19.34 -8.53
CA THR A 182 5.28 -20.17 -9.57
C THR A 182 5.83 -21.60 -9.57
N THR A 183 7.11 -21.77 -9.25
CA THR A 183 7.74 -23.09 -9.15
C THR A 183 7.23 -23.86 -7.94
N ILE A 184 7.27 -23.27 -6.74
CA ILE A 184 6.92 -24.00 -5.51
C ILE A 184 5.42 -24.31 -5.41
N ARG A 185 4.54 -23.36 -5.78
CA ARG A 185 3.08 -23.54 -5.67
C ARG A 185 2.51 -24.38 -6.84
N TYR A 186 2.74 -23.96 -8.09
CA TYR A 186 2.12 -24.61 -9.24
C TYR A 186 2.88 -25.85 -9.74
N LEU A 187 4.19 -25.71 -10.04
CA LEU A 187 4.96 -26.86 -10.54
C LEU A 187 5.10 -27.94 -9.45
N GLY A 188 5.42 -27.52 -8.23
CA GLY A 188 5.40 -28.37 -7.03
C GLY A 188 4.06 -29.06 -6.81
N GLY A 189 2.95 -28.31 -6.77
CA GLY A 189 1.60 -28.84 -6.57
C GLY A 189 1.11 -29.81 -7.65
N PHE A 190 1.45 -29.60 -8.92
CA PHE A 190 1.14 -30.58 -9.98
C PHE A 190 1.96 -31.87 -9.84
N LEU A 191 3.27 -31.75 -9.60
CA LEU A 191 4.18 -32.88 -9.48
C LEU A 191 3.83 -33.74 -8.24
N SER A 192 3.51 -33.11 -7.11
CA SER A 192 3.10 -33.85 -5.90
C SER A 192 1.72 -34.48 -6.05
N ALA A 193 0.73 -33.77 -6.61
CA ALA A 193 -0.58 -34.34 -6.89
C ALA A 193 -0.51 -35.54 -7.86
N TYR A 194 0.42 -35.52 -8.82
CA TYR A 194 0.71 -36.66 -9.69
C TYR A 194 1.35 -37.82 -8.90
N ASP A 195 2.37 -37.54 -8.08
CA ASP A 195 3.09 -38.53 -7.27
C ASP A 195 2.20 -39.22 -6.22
N VAL A 196 1.49 -38.45 -5.38
CA VAL A 196 0.63 -39.03 -4.32
C VAL A 196 -0.57 -39.78 -4.91
N SER A 197 -1.03 -39.40 -6.11
CA SER A 197 -2.08 -40.14 -6.84
C SER A 197 -1.58 -41.34 -7.64
N GLY A 198 -0.28 -41.66 -7.56
CA GLY A 198 0.32 -42.83 -8.23
C GLY A 198 0.30 -42.73 -9.75
N GLY A 199 0.44 -41.52 -10.30
CA GLY A 199 0.40 -41.25 -11.74
C GLY A 199 -0.99 -41.40 -12.39
N LYS A 200 -2.05 -41.60 -11.59
CA LYS A 200 -3.41 -41.92 -12.09
C LYS A 200 -4.06 -40.83 -12.96
N TYR A 201 -3.54 -39.59 -12.93
CA TYR A 201 -4.07 -38.46 -13.67
C TYR A 201 -2.97 -37.79 -14.52
N PRO A 202 -2.69 -38.32 -15.73
CA PRO A 202 -1.62 -37.81 -16.61
C PRO A 202 -1.68 -36.29 -16.89
N VAL A 203 -2.89 -35.72 -16.90
CA VAL A 203 -3.11 -34.27 -17.08
C VAL A 203 -2.36 -33.38 -16.09
N LEU A 204 -2.01 -33.89 -14.91
CA LEU A 204 -1.17 -33.18 -13.94
C LEU A 204 0.28 -33.08 -14.42
N LEU A 205 0.84 -34.17 -14.95
CA LEU A 205 2.17 -34.18 -15.55
C LEU A 205 2.19 -33.42 -16.89
N ASP A 206 1.13 -33.52 -17.70
CA ASP A 206 0.97 -32.71 -18.92
C ASP A 206 1.05 -31.21 -18.59
N LYS A 207 0.37 -30.77 -17.50
CA LYS A 207 0.39 -29.38 -17.03
C LYS A 207 1.70 -28.97 -16.35
N ALA A 208 2.34 -29.87 -15.61
CA ALA A 208 3.69 -29.65 -15.07
C ALA A 208 4.73 -29.45 -16.18
N ILE A 209 4.63 -30.20 -17.28
CA ILE A 209 5.50 -30.03 -18.46
C ILE A 209 5.16 -28.72 -19.18
N GLU A 210 3.89 -28.42 -19.43
CA GLU A 210 3.45 -27.16 -20.07
C GLU A 210 3.98 -25.92 -19.31
N LEU A 211 3.89 -25.93 -17.98
CA LEU A 211 4.44 -24.88 -17.11
C LEU A 211 5.98 -24.92 -17.06
N GLY A 212 6.60 -26.10 -17.03
CA GLY A 212 8.06 -26.23 -17.07
C GLY A 212 8.68 -25.63 -18.34
N GLU A 213 8.09 -25.87 -19.51
CA GLU A 213 8.52 -25.26 -20.78
C GLU A 213 8.37 -23.72 -20.78
N MET A 214 7.36 -23.19 -20.07
CA MET A 214 7.18 -21.76 -19.84
C MET A 214 8.29 -21.22 -18.93
N LEU A 215 8.45 -21.79 -17.73
CA LEU A 215 9.41 -21.32 -16.74
C LEU A 215 10.87 -21.46 -17.21
N TYR A 216 11.19 -22.46 -18.03
CA TYR A 216 12.51 -22.62 -18.64
C TYR A 216 12.92 -21.43 -19.53
N ARG A 217 11.99 -20.58 -19.97
CA ARG A 217 12.27 -19.36 -20.74
C ARG A 217 12.93 -18.25 -19.93
N SER A 218 12.72 -18.19 -18.61
CA SER A 218 13.38 -17.18 -17.77
C SER A 218 14.90 -17.37 -17.72
N PHE A 219 15.39 -18.56 -18.05
CA PHE A 219 16.81 -18.93 -18.13
C PHE A 219 17.44 -18.65 -19.50
N ASP A 220 16.68 -18.17 -20.50
CA ASP A 220 17.21 -17.82 -21.84
C ASP A 220 17.86 -16.42 -21.80
N THR A 221 18.95 -16.34 -21.05
CA THR A 221 19.78 -15.16 -20.75
C THR A 221 21.24 -15.41 -21.15
N PRO A 222 22.09 -14.37 -21.32
CA PRO A 222 23.49 -14.53 -21.76
C PRO A 222 24.35 -15.48 -20.90
N ASN A 223 24.06 -15.58 -19.61
CA ASN A 223 24.80 -16.38 -18.64
C ASN A 223 24.02 -17.61 -18.12
N ARG A 224 22.82 -17.86 -18.66
CA ARG A 224 21.87 -18.91 -18.25
C ARG A 224 21.35 -18.84 -16.80
N MET A 225 21.62 -17.75 -16.06
CA MET A 225 20.92 -17.48 -14.79
C MET A 225 19.50 -17.00 -15.06
N PRO A 226 18.51 -17.39 -14.23
CA PRO A 226 17.13 -17.02 -14.45
C PRO A 226 16.82 -15.55 -14.14
N VAL A 227 15.86 -14.98 -14.87
CA VAL A 227 15.12 -13.78 -14.43
C VAL A 227 14.08 -14.21 -13.40
N THR A 228 14.17 -13.76 -12.14
CA THR A 228 13.24 -14.22 -11.09
C THR A 228 11.91 -13.48 -11.09
N GLN A 229 11.91 -12.19 -11.44
CA GLN A 229 10.72 -11.38 -11.72
C GLN A 229 10.56 -11.23 -13.24
N TRP A 230 9.89 -12.20 -13.87
CA TRP A 230 10.02 -12.44 -15.32
C TRP A 230 8.87 -11.82 -16.14
N ASP A 231 9.17 -10.94 -17.09
CA ASP A 231 8.22 -10.51 -18.13
C ASP A 231 8.03 -11.66 -19.15
N TRP A 232 7.00 -12.47 -18.88
CA TRP A 232 6.65 -13.62 -19.69
C TRP A 232 6.19 -13.25 -21.11
N LYS A 233 5.75 -12.01 -21.35
CA LYS A 233 5.32 -11.53 -22.68
C LYS A 233 6.54 -11.24 -23.55
N ASN A 234 7.56 -10.59 -22.99
CA ASN A 234 8.86 -10.40 -23.64
C ASN A 234 9.53 -11.76 -23.94
N GLY A 235 9.49 -12.71 -22.98
CA GLY A 235 9.97 -14.08 -23.18
C GLY A 235 9.19 -14.86 -24.26
N ALA A 236 7.86 -14.74 -24.30
CA ALA A 236 7.02 -15.34 -25.34
C ALA A 236 7.30 -14.81 -26.75
N LEU A 237 7.74 -13.54 -26.85
CA LEU A 237 8.09 -12.88 -28.12
C LEU A 237 9.55 -13.11 -28.55
N GLY A 238 10.37 -13.83 -27.77
CA GLY A 238 11.79 -14.05 -28.07
C GLY A 238 12.65 -12.78 -27.92
N GLY A 239 12.24 -11.86 -27.05
CA GLY A 239 12.99 -10.64 -26.74
C GLY A 239 14.35 -10.91 -26.07
N PRO A 240 15.19 -9.88 -25.88
CA PRO A 240 16.36 -9.98 -25.02
C PRO A 240 15.92 -10.13 -23.56
N GLN A 241 16.69 -10.88 -22.77
CA GLN A 241 16.46 -11.09 -21.34
C GLN A 241 17.82 -11.11 -20.63
N GLU A 242 17.87 -10.62 -19.39
CA GLU A 242 19.07 -10.60 -18.57
C GLU A 242 18.69 -10.83 -17.10
N ALA A 243 19.54 -11.56 -16.36
CA ALA A 243 19.36 -11.72 -14.92
C ALA A 243 19.64 -10.42 -14.16
N SER A 244 19.03 -10.27 -12.98
CA SER A 244 19.22 -9.10 -12.11
C SER A 244 20.57 -9.14 -11.38
N SER A 245 21.17 -7.97 -11.16
CA SER A 245 22.34 -7.79 -10.27
C SER A 245 21.96 -7.87 -8.78
N GLN A 246 20.66 -7.90 -8.47
CA GLN A 246 20.09 -8.02 -7.12
C GLN A 246 18.99 -9.09 -7.14
N VAL A 247 19.31 -10.28 -6.66
CA VAL A 247 18.39 -11.43 -6.55
C VAL A 247 18.45 -11.97 -5.12
N LEU A 248 17.30 -12.38 -4.57
CA LEU A 248 17.26 -13.10 -3.31
C LEU A 248 17.84 -14.50 -3.52
N VAL A 249 18.81 -14.91 -2.68
CA VAL A 249 19.38 -16.26 -2.74
C VAL A 249 18.30 -17.35 -2.63
N ALA A 250 17.24 -17.03 -1.88
CA ALA A 250 16.04 -17.83 -1.70
C ALA A 250 15.26 -18.13 -3.00
N GLU A 251 15.28 -17.25 -4.01
CA GLU A 251 14.52 -17.46 -5.26
C GLU A 251 15.19 -18.46 -6.21
N ILE A 252 16.53 -18.46 -6.30
CA ILE A 252 17.26 -19.23 -7.32
C ILE A 252 17.71 -20.62 -6.86
N GLY A 253 18.01 -20.82 -5.58
CA GLY A 253 18.34 -22.16 -5.06
C GLY A 253 17.13 -23.10 -4.96
N SER A 254 15.93 -22.54 -4.78
CA SER A 254 14.73 -23.31 -4.43
C SER A 254 13.95 -23.86 -5.63
N LEU A 255 14.48 -23.73 -6.84
CA LEU A 255 13.89 -24.29 -8.07
C LEU A 255 14.28 -25.77 -8.28
N THR A 256 15.30 -26.21 -7.54
CA THR A 256 16.10 -27.41 -7.77
C THR A 256 15.31 -28.72 -7.64
N LEU A 257 14.27 -28.78 -6.79
CA LEU A 257 13.57 -30.02 -6.47
C LEU A 257 12.50 -30.34 -7.53
N GLU A 258 11.75 -29.31 -7.88
CA GLU A 258 10.64 -29.29 -8.82
C GLU A 258 11.16 -29.51 -10.24
N PHE A 259 12.23 -28.80 -10.63
CA PHE A 259 12.89 -28.99 -11.92
C PHE A 259 13.61 -30.35 -12.02
N THR A 260 14.19 -30.87 -10.93
CA THR A 260 14.78 -32.23 -10.92
C THR A 260 13.71 -33.31 -11.04
N ARG A 261 12.57 -33.19 -10.31
CA ARG A 261 11.45 -34.14 -10.42
C ARG A 261 10.82 -34.08 -11.81
N LEU A 262 10.64 -32.87 -12.37
CA LEU A 262 10.20 -32.68 -13.75
C LEU A 262 11.16 -33.32 -14.76
N ALA A 263 12.48 -33.14 -14.61
CA ALA A 263 13.47 -33.79 -15.47
C ALA A 263 13.37 -35.32 -15.42
N ARG A 264 13.21 -35.90 -14.22
CA ARG A 264 13.03 -37.35 -14.03
C ARG A 264 11.75 -37.88 -14.68
N LEU A 265 10.61 -37.19 -14.52
CA LEU A 265 9.30 -37.64 -15.04
C LEU A 265 9.12 -37.38 -16.54
N SER A 266 9.55 -36.22 -17.04
CA SER A 266 9.49 -35.88 -18.48
C SER A 266 10.58 -36.57 -19.30
N ARG A 267 11.69 -36.98 -18.65
CA ARG A 267 12.94 -37.46 -19.26
C ARG A 267 13.69 -36.42 -20.09
N ASP A 268 13.35 -35.13 -19.95
CA ASP A 268 14.13 -34.03 -20.53
C ASP A 268 15.13 -33.50 -19.51
N HIS A 269 16.42 -33.68 -19.79
CA HIS A 269 17.51 -33.26 -18.91
C HIS A 269 17.70 -31.74 -18.84
N LYS A 270 17.11 -30.93 -19.73
CA LYS A 270 17.29 -29.47 -19.72
C LYS A 270 16.84 -28.82 -18.40
N PHE A 271 15.79 -29.36 -17.77
CA PHE A 271 15.28 -28.83 -16.51
C PHE A 271 16.29 -29.05 -15.37
N TYR A 272 16.99 -30.19 -15.36
CA TYR A 272 18.08 -30.47 -14.43
C TYR A 272 19.33 -29.64 -14.72
N ASP A 273 19.71 -29.51 -16.00
CA ASP A 273 20.84 -28.69 -16.45
C ASP A 273 20.74 -27.22 -16.00
N ALA A 274 19.55 -26.63 -16.09
CA ALA A 274 19.30 -25.25 -15.69
C ALA A 274 19.56 -25.00 -14.21
N ILE A 275 19.06 -25.88 -13.32
CA ILE A 275 19.24 -25.74 -11.87
C ILE A 275 20.64 -26.19 -11.41
N GLN A 276 21.21 -27.23 -12.02
CA GLN A 276 22.54 -27.72 -11.66
C GLN A 276 23.64 -26.66 -11.88
N ARG A 277 23.52 -25.85 -12.94
CA ARG A 277 24.42 -24.71 -13.20
C ARG A 277 24.40 -23.67 -12.07
N ILE A 278 23.26 -23.47 -11.42
CA ILE A 278 23.14 -22.57 -10.26
C ILE A 278 23.81 -23.23 -9.04
N THR A 279 23.57 -24.54 -8.83
CA THR A 279 24.20 -25.33 -7.76
C THR A 279 25.73 -25.35 -7.84
N ASP A 280 26.30 -25.48 -9.04
CA ASP A 280 27.75 -25.48 -9.24
C ASP A 280 28.39 -24.12 -8.86
N VAL A 281 27.71 -23.01 -9.16
CA VAL A 281 28.14 -21.66 -8.74
C VAL A 281 28.01 -21.49 -7.22
N PHE A 282 26.97 -22.06 -6.59
CA PHE A 282 26.82 -22.08 -5.14
C PHE A 282 28.01 -22.79 -4.45
N GLU A 283 28.32 -24.03 -4.84
CA GLU A 283 29.43 -24.81 -4.26
C GLU A 283 30.78 -24.12 -4.47
N GLN A 284 31.05 -23.61 -5.69
CA GLN A 284 32.31 -22.95 -6.02
C GLN A 284 32.59 -21.70 -5.16
N GLN A 285 31.55 -20.98 -4.75
CA GLN A 285 31.68 -19.69 -4.08
C GLN A 285 31.43 -19.73 -2.57
N GLN A 286 30.89 -20.81 -2.03
CA GLN A 286 30.49 -20.96 -0.62
C GLN A 286 31.59 -20.59 0.41
N ASN A 287 32.85 -20.96 0.12
CA ASN A 287 33.98 -20.68 1.00
C ASN A 287 34.64 -19.31 0.77
N HIS A 288 34.18 -18.57 -0.26
CA HIS A 288 34.68 -17.25 -0.65
C HIS A 288 33.74 -16.10 -0.22
N THR A 289 32.58 -16.42 0.35
CA THR A 289 31.59 -15.43 0.83
C THR A 289 32.08 -14.67 2.07
N ARG A 290 31.27 -13.72 2.56
CA ARG A 290 31.61 -12.98 3.79
C ARG A 290 31.46 -13.82 5.07
N ILE A 291 30.78 -14.95 5.07
CA ILE A 291 30.81 -15.93 6.16
C ILE A 291 31.04 -17.30 5.51
N PRO A 292 32.30 -17.79 5.44
CA PRO A 292 32.63 -19.06 4.78
C PRO A 292 31.69 -20.18 5.23
N GLY A 293 31.13 -20.93 4.29
CA GLY A 293 30.09 -21.93 4.54
C GLY A 293 28.67 -21.41 4.28
N MET A 294 28.41 -20.11 4.41
CA MET A 294 27.08 -19.52 4.18
C MET A 294 27.05 -18.60 2.96
N TRP A 295 25.90 -18.51 2.28
CA TRP A 295 25.64 -17.49 1.27
C TRP A 295 24.85 -16.31 1.87
N PRO A 296 25.07 -15.08 1.38
CA PRO A 296 24.34 -13.92 1.87
C PRO A 296 22.91 -13.88 1.30
N VAL A 297 22.07 -13.01 1.87
CA VAL A 297 20.65 -12.87 1.48
C VAL A 297 20.50 -12.40 0.03
N MET A 298 21.32 -11.44 -0.41
CA MET A 298 21.31 -10.91 -1.77
C MET A 298 22.53 -11.35 -2.58
N VAL A 299 22.30 -11.81 -3.80
CA VAL A 299 23.33 -12.31 -4.74
C VAL A 299 23.21 -11.64 -6.12
N ASP A 300 24.33 -11.53 -6.83
CA ASP A 300 24.38 -10.95 -8.19
C ASP A 300 24.26 -12.08 -9.24
N ALA A 301 23.04 -12.29 -9.75
CA ALA A 301 22.77 -13.30 -10.77
C ALA A 301 23.18 -12.85 -12.19
N ARG A 302 23.47 -11.56 -12.41
CA ARG A 302 23.98 -11.02 -13.68
C ARG A 302 25.46 -11.35 -13.87
N THR A 303 26.29 -11.06 -12.86
CA THR A 303 27.74 -11.34 -12.89
C THR A 303 28.12 -12.69 -12.29
N GLN A 304 27.15 -13.44 -11.76
CA GLN A 304 27.34 -14.71 -11.04
C GLN A 304 28.26 -14.55 -9.81
N ASP A 305 28.14 -13.44 -9.08
CA ASP A 305 28.91 -13.16 -7.86
C ASP A 305 28.01 -13.26 -6.62
N PHE A 306 28.11 -14.41 -5.94
CA PHE A 306 27.32 -14.75 -4.77
C PHE A 306 28.06 -14.40 -3.47
N THR A 307 29.10 -13.56 -3.52
CA THR A 307 30.01 -13.28 -2.39
C THR A 307 29.90 -11.87 -1.78
N ARG A 308 29.22 -10.94 -2.45
CA ARG A 308 29.34 -9.49 -2.15
C ARG A 308 28.68 -9.06 -0.84
N ASP A 309 27.39 -9.39 -0.67
CA ASP A 309 26.57 -8.97 0.47
C ASP A 309 27.08 -9.54 1.81
N ARG A 310 26.72 -8.87 2.89
CA ARG A 310 27.27 -8.98 4.24
C ARG A 310 26.22 -9.46 5.25
N THR A 311 25.00 -9.73 4.81
CA THR A 311 23.85 -10.16 5.62
C THR A 311 23.57 -11.64 5.39
N PHE A 312 23.46 -12.42 6.46
CA PHE A 312 23.28 -13.87 6.44
C PHE A 312 22.15 -14.26 7.38
N THR A 313 21.26 -15.17 6.97
CA THR A 313 20.16 -15.68 7.78
C THR A 313 19.59 -16.94 7.15
N PHE A 314 18.84 -17.76 7.90
CA PHE A 314 18.07 -18.88 7.35
C PHE A 314 16.67 -18.42 6.89
N GLY A 315 16.66 -17.42 6.01
CA GLY A 315 15.46 -17.00 5.28
C GLY A 315 15.20 -17.94 4.11
N ALA A 316 14.51 -19.04 4.39
CA ALA A 316 14.15 -20.14 3.48
C ALA A 316 15.30 -21.07 2.99
N GLN A 317 14.86 -22.22 2.44
CA GLN A 317 15.59 -23.33 1.77
C GLN A 317 16.25 -24.47 2.59
N GLN A 318 16.02 -25.69 2.11
CA GLN A 318 16.78 -26.94 2.37
C GLN A 318 16.64 -27.86 1.16
N GLN A 319 17.73 -28.43 0.61
CA GLN A 319 17.68 -29.55 -0.35
C GLN A 319 18.91 -30.48 -0.25
N HIS A 320 18.67 -31.80 -0.39
CA HIS A 320 19.70 -32.85 -0.60
C HIS A 320 19.09 -34.16 -1.15
N ILE A 321 17.87 -34.49 -0.72
CA ILE A 321 17.37 -35.87 -0.65
C ILE A 321 17.05 -36.51 -2.02
N MET A 322 16.54 -35.73 -2.98
CA MET A 322 15.86 -36.25 -4.18
C MET A 322 16.77 -36.98 -5.21
N LEU A 323 18.09 -36.79 -5.13
CA LEU A 323 19.06 -37.45 -6.00
C LEU A 323 19.48 -38.85 -5.49
N GLY A 324 18.80 -39.41 -4.48
CA GLY A 324 19.06 -40.77 -3.99
C GLY A 324 20.48 -40.97 -3.45
N GLY A 325 21.06 -39.92 -2.86
CA GLY A 325 22.44 -39.89 -2.36
C GLY A 325 23.54 -39.92 -3.43
N LEU A 326 23.21 -39.84 -4.72
CA LEU A 326 24.17 -39.97 -5.84
C LEU A 326 25.17 -38.80 -5.96
N THR A 327 24.93 -37.66 -5.30
CA THR A 327 25.80 -36.48 -5.36
C THR A 327 26.15 -35.97 -3.96
N GLN A 328 27.44 -35.85 -3.65
CA GLN A 328 27.92 -35.34 -2.35
C GLN A 328 27.97 -33.81 -2.28
N GLN A 329 27.88 -33.09 -3.40
CA GLN A 329 27.83 -31.62 -3.49
C GLN A 329 26.85 -31.00 -2.47
N TYR A 330 25.57 -31.41 -2.51
CA TYR A 330 24.56 -30.95 -1.55
C TYR A 330 24.87 -31.33 -0.09
N ARG A 331 25.62 -32.41 0.17
CA ARG A 331 26.07 -32.78 1.52
C ARG A 331 27.15 -31.83 2.01
N HIS A 332 28.22 -31.65 1.23
CA HIS A 332 29.32 -30.73 1.58
C HIS A 332 28.78 -29.31 1.80
N MET A 333 27.90 -28.86 0.90
CA MET A 333 27.21 -27.58 1.01
C MET A 333 26.40 -27.46 2.30
N TYR A 334 25.58 -28.45 2.65
CA TYR A 334 24.85 -28.44 3.91
C TYR A 334 25.78 -28.43 5.13
N GLU A 335 26.79 -29.30 5.16
CA GLU A 335 27.71 -29.46 6.29
C GLU A 335 28.51 -28.18 6.58
N ALA A 336 29.02 -27.51 5.53
CA ALA A 336 29.70 -26.23 5.68
C ALA A 336 28.74 -25.10 6.11
N ALA A 337 27.50 -25.07 5.60
CA ALA A 337 26.52 -24.07 5.98
C ALA A 337 26.02 -24.22 7.42
N ILE A 338 25.79 -25.46 7.88
CA ILE A 338 25.21 -25.68 9.20
C ILE A 338 26.23 -25.46 10.32
N ASP A 339 27.50 -25.81 10.11
CA ASP A 339 28.52 -25.63 11.14
C ASP A 339 28.91 -24.14 11.29
N ALA A 340 28.92 -23.36 10.19
CA ALA A 340 29.01 -21.90 10.24
C ALA A 340 27.79 -21.24 10.92
N ALA A 341 26.58 -21.74 10.67
CA ALA A 341 25.37 -21.19 11.28
C ALA A 341 25.26 -21.46 12.79
N LYS A 342 25.80 -22.58 13.29
CA LYS A 342 25.93 -22.84 14.74
C LYS A 342 26.83 -21.84 15.43
N GLU A 343 27.88 -21.34 14.77
CA GLU A 343 28.80 -20.35 15.34
C GLU A 343 28.23 -18.92 15.28
N HIS A 344 27.38 -18.60 14.29
CA HIS A 344 27.06 -17.20 13.97
C HIS A 344 25.57 -16.83 13.96
N LEU A 345 24.65 -17.79 13.82
CA LEU A 345 23.19 -17.54 13.77
C LEU A 345 22.45 -18.12 14.97
N PHE A 346 22.84 -19.29 15.48
CA PHE A 346 22.12 -19.93 16.59
C PHE A 346 22.53 -19.35 17.94
N PHE A 347 21.55 -18.92 18.73
CA PHE A 347 21.80 -18.35 20.06
C PHE A 347 20.69 -18.70 21.05
N ARG A 348 21.01 -18.63 22.35
CA ARG A 348 20.07 -18.86 23.45
C ARG A 348 19.39 -17.55 23.87
N PRO A 349 18.04 -17.44 23.80
CA PRO A 349 17.32 -16.27 24.29
C PRO A 349 17.20 -16.27 25.82
N LEU A 350 17.36 -15.08 26.41
CA LEU A 350 17.09 -14.82 27.83
C LEU A 350 15.58 -14.96 28.10
N ASN A 351 15.19 -15.98 28.86
CA ASN A 351 13.78 -16.31 29.11
C ASN A 351 13.50 -16.51 30.63
N PRO A 352 12.30 -16.19 31.15
CA PRO A 352 12.04 -16.17 32.59
C PRO A 352 12.13 -17.52 33.31
N LYS A 353 12.08 -18.63 32.56
CA LYS A 353 12.13 -19.99 33.11
C LYS A 353 13.55 -20.57 33.10
N ASN A 354 14.55 -19.81 32.63
CA ASN A 354 15.91 -20.28 32.32
C ASN A 354 15.92 -21.61 31.55
N GLN A 355 14.94 -21.80 30.65
CA GLN A 355 14.87 -22.98 29.79
C GLN A 355 16.04 -22.98 28.80
N ASP A 356 16.55 -24.16 28.47
CA ASP A 356 17.58 -24.31 27.45
C ASP A 356 16.93 -24.56 26.08
N MET A 357 17.09 -23.59 25.20
CA MET A 357 16.46 -23.49 23.88
C MET A 357 17.35 -22.63 22.99
N LEU A 358 17.14 -22.68 21.68
CA LEU A 358 17.85 -21.88 20.70
C LEU A 358 16.87 -21.15 19.79
N LEU A 359 17.30 -20.04 19.22
CA LEU A 359 16.64 -19.38 18.09
C LEU A 359 17.66 -19.18 16.97
N SER A 360 17.19 -19.18 15.72
CA SER A 360 17.99 -18.75 14.57
C SER A 360 17.85 -17.24 14.41
N GLY A 361 18.96 -16.52 14.60
CA GLY A 361 19.05 -15.10 14.30
C GLY A 361 19.51 -14.83 12.87
N SER A 362 19.91 -13.58 12.63
CA SER A 362 20.63 -13.16 11.43
C SER A 362 22.05 -12.70 11.81
N ALA A 363 23.02 -12.71 10.90
CA ALA A 363 24.37 -12.21 11.11
C ALA A 363 24.74 -11.15 10.07
N LYS A 364 25.44 -10.09 10.51
CA LYS A 364 25.93 -9.01 9.64
C LYS A 364 27.43 -8.80 9.85
N ARG A 365 28.23 -8.96 8.79
CA ARG A 365 29.70 -8.72 8.87
C ARG A 365 30.00 -7.24 8.70
N ASN A 366 30.47 -6.59 9.76
CA ASN A 366 30.72 -5.15 9.75
C ASN A 366 31.99 -4.77 8.94
N SER A 367 32.22 -3.47 8.74
CA SER A 367 33.37 -2.96 7.98
C SER A 367 34.73 -3.17 8.67
N ALA A 368 34.74 -3.41 9.98
CA ALA A 368 35.92 -3.83 10.74
C ALA A 368 36.16 -5.36 10.67
N ASN A 369 35.53 -6.03 9.69
CA ASN A 369 35.63 -7.45 9.37
C ASN A 369 35.04 -8.43 10.41
N ASN A 370 34.54 -7.93 11.54
CA ASN A 370 33.90 -8.75 12.58
C ASN A 370 32.47 -9.14 12.19
N ILE A 371 32.10 -10.37 12.51
CA ILE A 371 30.72 -10.86 12.40
C ILE A 371 29.95 -10.39 13.65
N LYS A 372 28.73 -9.87 13.46
CA LYS A 372 27.84 -9.46 14.55
C LYS A 372 26.48 -10.14 14.38
N LEU A 373 26.07 -10.91 15.40
CA LEU A 373 24.71 -11.43 15.53
C LEU A 373 23.71 -10.27 15.63
N ASP A 374 22.62 -10.38 14.88
CA ASP A 374 21.36 -9.69 15.08
C ASP A 374 20.35 -10.70 15.66
N PRO A 375 19.90 -10.53 16.92
CA PRO A 375 19.00 -11.46 17.60
C PRO A 375 17.54 -11.24 17.17
N GLN A 376 17.33 -11.14 15.86
CA GLN A 376 16.03 -11.10 15.18
C GLN A 376 15.62 -12.53 14.89
N GLY A 377 14.62 -13.03 15.60
CA GLY A 377 13.91 -14.24 15.21
C GLY A 377 12.88 -13.91 14.13
N GLN A 378 12.66 -14.85 13.21
CA GLN A 378 11.59 -14.78 12.22
C GLN A 378 10.74 -16.04 12.31
N HIS A 379 9.45 -15.92 12.02
CA HIS A 379 8.55 -17.04 11.93
C HIS A 379 9.03 -18.07 10.90
N LEU A 380 9.37 -17.59 9.69
CA LEU A 380 9.97 -18.40 8.62
C LEU A 380 11.16 -19.25 9.09
N SER A 381 12.02 -18.72 9.98
CA SER A 381 13.21 -19.43 10.47
C SER A 381 12.90 -20.67 11.33
N CYS A 382 11.66 -20.87 11.79
CA CYS A 382 11.27 -22.08 12.51
C CYS A 382 11.30 -23.36 11.68
N PHE A 383 11.37 -23.27 10.34
CA PHE A 383 11.63 -24.42 9.48
C PHE A 383 13.00 -25.08 9.75
N THR A 384 13.98 -24.32 10.27
CA THR A 384 15.36 -24.78 10.53
C THR A 384 15.38 -25.93 11.54
N GLY A 385 14.51 -25.92 12.56
CA GLY A 385 14.38 -27.05 13.48
C GLY A 385 13.98 -28.36 12.77
N GLY A 386 13.13 -28.27 11.74
CA GLY A 386 12.79 -29.41 10.89
C GLY A 386 13.93 -29.83 9.96
N MET A 387 14.63 -28.85 9.36
CA MET A 387 15.79 -29.09 8.49
C MET A 387 16.88 -29.91 9.19
N LEU A 388 17.29 -29.47 10.38
CA LEU A 388 18.37 -30.12 11.12
C LEU A 388 17.96 -31.52 11.60
N ALA A 389 16.70 -31.72 12.00
CA ALA A 389 16.24 -33.05 12.44
C ALA A 389 16.30 -34.08 11.29
N ILE A 390 15.88 -33.69 10.09
CA ILE A 390 15.93 -34.54 8.88
C ILE A 390 17.39 -34.77 8.47
N ALA A 391 18.19 -33.71 8.37
CA ALA A 391 19.59 -33.80 7.96
C ALA A 391 20.47 -34.55 8.97
N ALA A 392 20.18 -34.48 10.28
CA ALA A 392 20.86 -35.25 11.30
C ALA A 392 20.71 -36.76 11.09
N LYS A 393 19.55 -37.23 10.62
CA LYS A 393 19.35 -38.64 10.26
C LYS A 393 19.98 -39.02 8.93
N ILE A 394 19.83 -38.20 7.90
CA ILE A 394 20.37 -38.51 6.56
C ILE A 394 21.90 -38.49 6.51
N PHE A 395 22.56 -37.64 7.30
CA PHE A 395 24.02 -37.51 7.33
C PHE A 395 24.70 -38.22 8.51
N GLU A 396 23.93 -38.94 9.34
CA GLU A 396 24.39 -39.63 10.56
C GLU A 396 25.04 -38.69 11.59
N ARG A 397 24.49 -37.46 11.69
CA ARG A 397 24.96 -36.37 12.57
C ARG A 397 24.07 -36.24 13.81
N ASP A 398 23.95 -37.31 14.61
CA ASP A 398 23.00 -37.40 15.75
C ASP A 398 23.07 -36.23 16.76
N TYR A 399 24.24 -35.60 16.96
CA TYR A 399 24.37 -34.41 17.83
C TYR A 399 23.50 -33.22 17.34
N ASP A 400 23.32 -33.09 16.03
CA ASP A 400 22.54 -32.00 15.44
C ASP A 400 21.03 -32.18 15.67
N LEU A 401 20.58 -33.37 16.08
CA LEU A 401 19.18 -33.63 16.47
C LEU A 401 18.81 -32.94 17.79
N GLU A 402 19.75 -32.81 18.74
CA GLU A 402 19.51 -32.06 19.98
C GLU A 402 19.54 -30.54 19.73
N VAL A 403 20.37 -30.07 18.79
CA VAL A 403 20.32 -28.68 18.29
C VAL A 403 18.98 -28.40 17.62
N ALA A 404 18.49 -29.32 16.78
CA ALA A 404 17.17 -29.26 16.17
C ALA A 404 16.05 -29.17 17.22
N ARG A 405 16.09 -30.06 18.24
CA ARG A 405 15.12 -30.07 19.35
C ARG A 405 15.08 -28.74 20.09
N ARG A 406 16.24 -28.17 20.43
CA ARG A 406 16.36 -26.88 21.13
C ARG A 406 15.90 -25.69 20.29
N LEU A 407 16.05 -25.73 18.97
CA LEU A 407 15.49 -24.73 18.04
C LEU A 407 13.95 -24.83 17.96
N VAL A 408 13.40 -26.04 17.93
CA VAL A 408 11.95 -26.28 17.96
C VAL A 408 11.35 -25.81 19.30
N ASP A 409 12.01 -26.09 20.42
CA ASP A 409 11.62 -25.59 21.75
C ASP A 409 11.61 -24.04 21.80
N GLY A 410 12.58 -23.39 21.17
CA GLY A 410 12.65 -21.92 21.09
C GLY A 410 11.52 -21.32 20.25
N CYS A 411 11.17 -21.98 19.14
CA CYS A 411 9.97 -21.63 18.38
C CYS A 411 8.70 -21.80 19.21
N ILE A 412 8.50 -22.94 19.89
CA ILE A 412 7.35 -23.15 20.79
C ILE A 412 7.27 -22.07 21.88
N TRP A 413 8.40 -21.69 22.47
CA TRP A 413 8.45 -20.60 23.43
C TRP A 413 8.00 -19.25 22.85
N ALA A 414 8.30 -18.96 21.58
CA ALA A 414 7.88 -17.73 20.92
C ALA A 414 6.35 -17.65 20.70
N TYR A 415 5.66 -18.79 20.54
CA TYR A 415 4.19 -18.86 20.59
C TYR A 415 3.65 -18.67 22.00
N ASP A 416 4.17 -19.44 22.94
CA ASP A 416 3.70 -19.50 24.33
C ASP A 416 3.91 -18.16 25.08
N SER A 417 4.66 -17.25 24.46
CA SER A 417 4.91 -15.89 24.93
C SER A 417 3.81 -14.90 24.55
N THR A 418 2.96 -15.14 23.54
CA THR A 418 1.94 -14.16 23.11
C THR A 418 0.56 -14.41 23.75
N PRO A 419 -0.28 -13.37 23.96
CA PRO A 419 -1.61 -13.53 24.55
C PRO A 419 -2.62 -14.33 23.71
N THR A 420 -2.33 -14.50 22.41
CA THR A 420 -3.10 -15.35 21.49
C THR A 420 -2.66 -16.82 21.53
N GLY A 421 -1.44 -17.12 21.99
CA GLY A 421 -0.80 -18.42 21.79
C GLY A 421 -0.35 -18.65 20.34
N ILE A 422 0.00 -17.56 19.65
CA ILE A 422 0.32 -17.49 18.21
C ILE A 422 1.58 -16.60 18.05
N MET A 423 2.62 -17.13 17.41
CA MET A 423 3.93 -16.46 17.29
C MET A 423 3.91 -15.24 16.35
N PRO A 424 4.78 -14.22 16.55
CA PRO A 424 4.93 -13.09 15.62
C PRO A 424 5.81 -13.44 14.39
N GLU A 425 5.56 -12.76 13.27
CA GLU A 425 6.28 -12.95 12.00
C GLU A 425 7.76 -12.54 12.11
N SER A 426 8.03 -11.42 12.78
CA SER A 426 9.40 -11.00 13.08
C SER A 426 9.49 -10.28 14.41
N PHE A 427 10.50 -10.67 15.19
CA PHE A 427 10.64 -10.26 16.59
C PHE A 427 12.11 -10.25 17.00
N HIS A 428 12.46 -9.31 17.87
CA HIS A 428 13.79 -9.25 18.46
C HIS A 428 13.73 -9.76 19.90
N VAL A 429 14.78 -10.46 20.33
CA VAL A 429 14.94 -10.97 21.70
C VAL A 429 16.24 -10.48 22.33
N VAL A 430 16.46 -10.78 23.61
CA VAL A 430 17.75 -10.53 24.29
C VAL A 430 18.58 -11.83 24.26
N PRO A 431 19.73 -11.88 23.57
CA PRO A 431 20.61 -13.05 23.56
C PRO A 431 21.39 -13.14 24.88
N CYS A 432 21.54 -14.36 25.41
CA CYS A 432 22.46 -14.61 26.53
C CYS A 432 23.91 -14.45 26.05
N ARG A 433 24.71 -13.68 26.82
CA ARG A 433 26.11 -13.34 26.48
C ARG A 433 27.11 -14.44 26.82
N ASP A 434 26.71 -15.33 27.73
CA ASP A 434 27.44 -16.51 28.16
C ASP A 434 26.41 -17.66 28.23
N PRO A 435 26.68 -18.87 27.71
CA PRO A 435 25.78 -20.01 27.85
C PRO A 435 25.48 -20.39 29.32
N VAL A 436 26.39 -20.06 30.24
CA VAL A 436 26.36 -20.40 31.67
C VAL A 436 25.65 -19.31 32.49
N ASP A 437 25.94 -18.02 32.28
CA ASP A 437 25.20 -16.90 32.90
C ASP A 437 24.00 -16.42 32.05
N CYS A 438 23.01 -17.31 31.92
CA CYS A 438 21.74 -17.04 31.23
C CYS A 438 20.56 -16.88 32.21
N ASP A 439 20.83 -16.69 33.51
CA ASP A 439 19.80 -16.46 34.53
C ASP A 439 19.00 -15.17 34.27
N TRP A 440 17.69 -15.26 34.52
CA TRP A 440 16.75 -14.17 34.32
C TRP A 440 17.00 -13.00 35.27
N ASP A 441 17.11 -11.80 34.70
CA ASP A 441 17.16 -10.54 35.43
C ASP A 441 16.42 -9.46 34.61
N ASP A 442 15.46 -8.80 35.25
CA ASP A 442 14.74 -7.66 34.68
C ASP A 442 15.69 -6.56 34.19
N VAL A 443 16.85 -6.37 34.84
CA VAL A 443 17.86 -5.38 34.43
C VAL A 443 18.58 -5.81 33.16
N LYS A 444 18.97 -7.10 33.02
CA LYS A 444 19.44 -7.68 31.74
C LYS A 444 18.41 -7.48 30.62
N TRP A 445 17.12 -7.78 30.87
CA TRP A 445 16.05 -7.63 29.88
C TRP A 445 15.81 -6.16 29.46
N TYR A 446 15.64 -5.24 30.43
CA TYR A 446 15.40 -3.82 30.15
C TYR A 446 16.58 -3.15 29.46
N ALA A 447 17.82 -3.60 29.71
CA ALA A 447 18.99 -3.13 28.97
C ALA A 447 18.90 -3.51 27.48
N GLY A 448 18.52 -4.76 27.17
CA GLY A 448 18.33 -5.23 25.79
C GLY A 448 17.21 -4.48 25.03
N VAL A 449 16.10 -4.15 25.69
CA VAL A 449 15.03 -3.30 25.12
C VAL A 449 15.57 -1.90 24.75
N MET A 450 16.46 -1.32 25.55
CA MET A 450 17.05 0.00 25.25
C MET A 450 18.14 -0.05 24.18
N ASP A 451 18.99 -1.09 24.17
CA ASP A 451 20.09 -1.24 23.19
C ASP A 451 19.57 -1.38 21.74
N GLN A 452 18.35 -1.91 21.54
CA GLN A 452 17.70 -1.95 20.22
C GLN A 452 17.16 -0.57 19.78
N GLN A 453 16.68 0.26 20.71
CA GLN A 453 16.09 1.57 20.42
C GLN A 453 17.18 2.68 20.41
N GLU A 454 18.36 2.37 19.85
CA GLU A 454 19.58 3.19 19.75
C GLU A 454 20.20 3.74 21.05
N TYR A 455 19.66 3.46 22.25
CA TYR A 455 20.16 3.99 23.54
C TYR A 455 21.43 3.32 24.08
N ARG A 456 22.38 2.97 23.19
CA ARG A 456 23.61 2.25 23.55
C ARG A 456 24.44 2.95 24.63
N HIS A 457 25.08 2.13 25.47
CA HIS A 457 26.19 2.51 26.34
C HIS A 457 25.84 3.53 27.46
N TYR A 458 24.80 3.25 28.24
CA TYR A 458 24.48 4.01 29.46
C TYR A 458 24.20 3.11 30.67
N ILE A 459 24.53 3.61 31.86
CA ILE A 459 24.16 3.01 33.15
C ILE A 459 22.62 3.03 33.32
N MET A 460 22.07 1.96 33.87
CA MET A 460 20.63 1.80 34.16
C MET A 460 20.19 2.74 35.30
N THR A 461 19.63 3.90 34.96
CA THR A 461 19.03 4.83 35.95
C THR A 461 17.56 4.49 36.22
N LEU A 462 17.00 5.01 37.33
CA LEU A 462 15.59 4.84 37.68
C LEU A 462 14.63 5.34 36.58
N GLU A 463 14.94 6.48 35.97
CA GLU A 463 14.16 7.06 34.86
C GLU A 463 14.19 6.14 33.62
N LYS A 464 15.35 5.56 33.30
CA LYS A 464 15.50 4.61 32.19
C LYS A 464 14.79 3.28 32.46
N LYS A 465 14.84 2.78 33.71
CA LYS A 465 14.05 1.62 34.16
C LYS A 465 12.54 1.89 34.03
N GLN A 466 12.08 3.11 34.29
CA GLN A 466 10.68 3.48 34.09
C GLN A 466 10.32 3.66 32.60
N TRP A 467 11.22 4.22 31.78
CA TRP A 467 11.03 4.31 30.33
C TRP A 467 10.89 2.93 29.68
N ALA A 468 11.78 1.99 30.02
CA ALA A 468 11.73 0.62 29.50
C ALA A 468 10.41 -0.08 29.90
N LYS A 469 9.98 0.04 31.15
CA LYS A 469 8.66 -0.46 31.60
C LYS A 469 7.50 0.16 30.83
N ASN A 470 7.52 1.47 30.58
CA ASN A 470 6.49 2.16 29.81
C ASN A 470 6.49 1.73 28.33
N PHE A 471 7.66 1.47 27.73
CA PHE A 471 7.80 0.96 26.36
C PHE A 471 7.27 -0.47 26.24
N ILE A 472 7.70 -1.38 27.13
CA ILE A 472 7.22 -2.77 27.23
C ILE A 472 5.70 -2.79 27.38
N ALA A 473 5.13 -1.99 28.29
CA ALA A 473 3.68 -1.92 28.49
C ALA A 473 2.92 -1.35 27.27
N LYS A 474 3.51 -0.39 26.55
CA LYS A 474 2.92 0.20 25.33
C LYS A 474 2.96 -0.77 24.14
N ARG A 475 4.06 -1.50 23.97
CA ARG A 475 4.29 -2.50 22.91
C ARG A 475 3.75 -3.90 23.26
N LYS A 476 3.29 -4.11 24.50
CA LYS A 476 2.88 -5.41 25.07
C LYS A 476 3.94 -6.51 24.94
N LEU A 477 5.23 -6.16 25.00
CA LEU A 477 6.33 -7.11 24.77
C LEU A 477 6.32 -8.23 25.83
N PRO A 478 6.33 -9.51 25.42
CA PRO A 478 6.51 -10.62 26.35
C PRO A 478 7.89 -10.60 27.02
N PRO A 479 8.02 -11.15 28.24
CA PRO A 479 9.31 -11.28 28.91
C PRO A 479 10.37 -12.02 28.07
N GLY A 480 11.47 -11.32 27.73
CA GLY A 480 12.58 -11.81 26.91
C GLY A 480 12.65 -11.16 25.51
N PHE A 481 11.53 -10.61 25.03
CA PHE A 481 11.46 -9.90 23.75
C PHE A 481 11.97 -8.46 23.91
N SER A 482 12.76 -7.99 22.94
CA SER A 482 13.34 -6.63 22.91
C SER A 482 12.60 -5.68 21.95
N ASP A 483 12.01 -6.18 20.86
CA ASP A 483 10.92 -5.52 20.10
C ASP A 483 10.10 -6.57 19.32
N ILE A 484 8.95 -6.19 18.75
CA ILE A 484 8.19 -6.98 17.77
C ILE A 484 7.93 -6.08 16.55
N GLU A 485 8.32 -6.56 15.37
CA GLU A 485 8.29 -5.80 14.11
C GLU A 485 7.07 -6.15 13.25
N ASP A 486 6.73 -7.44 13.16
CA ASP A 486 5.54 -7.95 12.43
C ASP A 486 4.90 -9.11 13.23
N GLY A 487 3.57 -9.25 13.13
CA GLY A 487 2.71 -10.08 13.99
C GLY A 487 1.96 -11.23 13.29
N ARG A 488 2.44 -11.70 12.12
CA ARG A 488 1.84 -12.76 11.27
C ARG A 488 2.52 -14.16 11.46
N TYR A 489 2.11 -15.24 10.74
CA TYR A 489 1.96 -16.57 11.40
C TYR A 489 1.75 -17.96 10.62
N ILE A 490 2.43 -19.13 10.93
CA ILE A 490 2.29 -20.56 10.36
C ILE A 490 2.72 -21.78 11.32
N LEU A 491 2.26 -23.07 11.32
CA LEU A 491 2.43 -24.06 12.49
C LEU A 491 3.17 -25.47 12.43
N ARG A 492 3.71 -25.99 13.58
CA ARG A 492 4.04 -27.45 13.91
C ARG A 492 3.94 -27.94 15.42
N LEU A 493 3.91 -29.29 15.64
CA LEU A 493 4.22 -30.15 16.84
C LEU A 493 3.16 -30.74 17.87
N LEU A 494 2.43 -31.82 17.51
CA LEU A 494 1.56 -32.72 18.35
C LEU A 494 0.61 -32.09 19.42
N ASP A 495 0.85 -32.22 20.73
CA ASP A 495 -0.01 -31.62 21.78
C ASP A 495 0.06 -30.10 21.77
N THR A 496 1.27 -29.60 21.57
CA THR A 496 1.54 -28.19 21.32
C THR A 496 0.87 -27.77 20.00
N ALA A 497 0.92 -28.59 18.95
CA ALA A 497 0.16 -28.34 17.72
C ALA A 497 -1.34 -28.34 17.94
N TRP A 498 -1.90 -29.21 18.78
CA TRP A 498 -3.34 -29.19 19.05
C TRP A 498 -3.74 -27.92 19.80
N ARG A 499 -2.97 -27.55 20.83
CA ARG A 499 -3.15 -26.32 21.60
C ARG A 499 -3.07 -25.07 20.71
N MET A 500 -2.09 -25.02 19.82
CA MET A 500 -1.91 -23.88 18.93
C MET A 500 -2.82 -23.93 17.68
N PHE A 501 -3.21 -25.10 17.17
CA PHE A 501 -4.29 -25.26 16.18
C PHE A 501 -5.57 -24.63 16.72
N LYS A 502 -5.90 -24.93 17.97
CA LYS A 502 -7.00 -24.31 18.70
C LYS A 502 -6.80 -22.81 18.91
N ALA A 503 -5.57 -22.33 19.10
CA ALA A 503 -5.28 -20.89 19.14
C ALA A 503 -5.60 -20.22 17.79
N ILE A 504 -5.08 -20.75 16.68
CA ILE A 504 -5.39 -20.28 15.32
C ILE A 504 -6.90 -20.31 15.10
N GLU A 505 -7.55 -21.46 15.29
CA GLU A 505 -8.98 -21.61 15.00
C GLU A 505 -9.85 -20.64 15.80
N ASN A 506 -9.46 -20.33 17.05
CA ASN A 506 -10.17 -19.36 17.89
C ASN A 506 -9.93 -17.89 17.45
N HIS A 507 -8.84 -17.59 16.73
CA HIS A 507 -8.43 -16.22 16.40
C HIS A 507 -8.53 -15.85 14.91
N THR A 508 -8.50 -16.80 13.97
CA THR A 508 -8.50 -16.52 12.53
C THR A 508 -9.81 -16.92 11.82
N LYS A 509 -10.71 -17.69 12.43
CA LYS A 509 -11.91 -18.21 11.76
C LYS A 509 -12.92 -17.12 11.37
N THR A 510 -13.44 -17.20 10.15
CA THR A 510 -14.49 -16.32 9.61
C THR A 510 -15.72 -17.13 9.17
N GLU A 511 -16.78 -16.45 8.69
CA GLU A 511 -17.94 -17.12 8.10
C GLU A 511 -17.65 -17.83 6.76
N ILE A 512 -16.55 -17.48 6.08
CA ILE A 512 -16.21 -18.00 4.75
C ILE A 512 -15.06 -19.00 4.82
N ALA A 513 -14.00 -18.68 5.58
CA ALA A 513 -12.79 -19.49 5.67
C ALA A 513 -12.01 -19.13 6.96
N TYR A 514 -10.71 -18.86 6.85
CA TYR A 514 -9.84 -18.36 7.91
C TYR A 514 -9.04 -17.17 7.38
N ALA A 515 -8.74 -16.19 8.23
CA ALA A 515 -8.14 -14.91 7.89
C ALA A 515 -6.79 -14.68 8.58
N ALA A 516 -5.86 -14.04 7.89
CA ALA A 516 -4.68 -13.47 8.54
C ALA A 516 -5.08 -12.47 9.65
N ILE A 517 -4.22 -12.28 10.65
CA ILE A 517 -4.45 -11.37 11.79
C ILE A 517 -3.40 -10.27 11.86
N ASN A 518 -3.78 -9.10 12.36
CA ASN A 518 -2.93 -7.91 12.34
C ASN A 518 -1.89 -7.84 13.47
N ASP A 519 -2.18 -8.39 14.67
CA ASP A 519 -1.35 -8.21 15.87
C ASP A 519 -1.59 -9.32 16.91
N VAL A 520 -0.73 -10.34 16.93
CA VAL A 520 -0.76 -11.43 17.93
C VAL A 520 -0.57 -10.99 19.38
N THR A 521 -0.17 -9.74 19.66
CA THR A 521 -0.08 -9.21 21.02
C THR A 521 -1.44 -8.81 21.61
N GLN A 522 -2.53 -8.91 20.84
CA GLN A 522 -3.89 -8.60 21.31
C GLN A 522 -4.65 -9.87 21.68
N THR A 523 -5.37 -9.87 22.82
CA THR A 523 -6.26 -11.00 23.18
C THR A 523 -7.45 -11.18 22.24
N LYS A 524 -7.70 -10.19 21.36
CA LYS A 524 -8.59 -10.26 20.20
C LYS A 524 -7.94 -9.41 19.09
N PRO A 525 -7.19 -10.01 18.15
CA PRO A 525 -6.68 -9.30 16.98
C PRO A 525 -7.81 -8.97 16.00
N ASP A 526 -7.57 -8.02 15.09
CA ASP A 526 -8.46 -7.79 13.95
C ASP A 526 -8.07 -8.73 12.79
N HIS A 527 -9.07 -9.17 12.03
CA HIS A 527 -8.87 -9.95 10.81
C HIS A 527 -8.44 -9.07 9.63
N VAL A 528 -7.51 -9.58 8.84
CA VAL A 528 -7.07 -9.04 7.55
C VAL A 528 -7.74 -9.87 6.45
N ASP A 529 -8.28 -9.24 5.42
CA ASP A 529 -9.09 -9.89 4.38
C ASP A 529 -8.23 -10.64 3.32
N SER A 530 -7.34 -11.53 3.78
CA SER A 530 -6.57 -12.46 2.95
C SER A 530 -6.52 -13.87 3.58
N MET A 531 -6.53 -14.90 2.72
CA MET A 531 -6.26 -16.29 3.04
C MET A 531 -5.30 -16.88 2.00
N GLU A 532 -4.02 -16.89 2.33
CA GLU A 532 -2.94 -17.39 1.47
C GLU A 532 -3.13 -18.88 1.09
N SER A 533 -2.71 -19.28 -0.12
CA SER A 533 -2.84 -20.67 -0.60
C SER A 533 -2.17 -21.70 0.33
N PHE A 534 -1.06 -21.34 0.97
CA PHE A 534 -0.34 -22.18 1.93
C PHE A 534 -1.13 -22.48 3.22
N TRP A 535 -2.26 -21.82 3.48
CA TRP A 535 -3.14 -22.20 4.58
C TRP A 535 -3.74 -23.60 4.35
N THR A 536 -4.34 -23.85 3.18
CA THR A 536 -4.88 -25.17 2.82
C THR A 536 -3.81 -26.12 2.31
N ALA A 537 -2.81 -25.62 1.58
CA ALA A 537 -1.76 -26.47 1.00
C ALA A 537 -0.70 -26.92 2.00
N GLU A 538 -0.24 -26.08 2.93
CA GLU A 538 0.81 -26.43 3.89
C GLU A 538 0.30 -26.54 5.33
N THR A 539 -0.32 -25.48 5.85
CA THR A 539 -0.60 -25.36 7.29
C THR A 539 -1.53 -26.48 7.75
N LEU A 540 -2.67 -26.62 7.07
CA LEU A 540 -3.63 -27.70 7.33
C LEU A 540 -3.12 -29.08 6.89
N LYS A 541 -2.19 -29.17 5.93
CA LYS A 541 -1.52 -30.42 5.55
C LYS A 541 -0.63 -30.94 6.67
N TYR A 542 0.27 -30.12 7.23
CA TYR A 542 1.10 -30.51 8.36
C TYR A 542 0.29 -30.79 9.63
N PHE A 543 -0.79 -30.04 9.87
CA PHE A 543 -1.75 -30.35 10.94
C PHE A 543 -2.46 -31.69 10.76
N TYR A 544 -2.76 -32.08 9.51
CA TYR A 544 -3.41 -33.36 9.24
C TYR A 544 -2.40 -34.51 9.38
N LEU A 545 -1.21 -34.36 8.80
CA LEU A 545 -0.14 -35.37 8.88
C LEU A 545 0.29 -35.63 10.33
N ILE A 546 0.36 -34.61 11.19
CA ILE A 546 0.79 -34.78 12.59
C ILE A 546 -0.23 -35.49 13.50
N PHE A 547 -1.47 -35.67 13.05
CA PHE A 547 -2.48 -36.53 13.69
C PHE A 547 -2.86 -37.76 12.83
N SER A 548 -2.18 -37.97 11.70
CA SER A 548 -2.38 -39.15 10.85
C SER A 548 -1.71 -40.40 11.44
N GLU A 549 -1.83 -41.54 10.77
CA GLU A 549 -1.08 -42.76 11.10
C GLU A 549 0.34 -42.66 10.47
N PRO A 550 1.41 -43.18 11.12
CA PRO A 550 2.80 -42.84 10.74
C PRO A 550 3.25 -43.28 9.33
N ASP A 551 2.48 -44.15 8.67
CA ASP A 551 2.67 -44.60 7.29
C ASP A 551 2.15 -43.59 6.25
N VAL A 552 1.26 -42.67 6.64
CA VAL A 552 0.65 -41.67 5.77
C VAL A 552 1.69 -40.61 5.39
N ILE A 553 2.29 -40.78 4.20
CA ILE A 553 3.35 -39.92 3.66
C ILE A 553 4.60 -39.94 4.58
N SER A 554 5.12 -41.14 4.88
CA SER A 554 6.38 -41.31 5.61
C SER A 554 7.53 -40.51 4.95
N LEU A 555 8.35 -39.89 5.78
CA LEU A 555 9.56 -39.15 5.39
C LEU A 555 10.62 -40.03 4.71
N ASP A 556 10.56 -41.36 4.89
CA ASP A 556 11.44 -42.30 4.18
C ASP A 556 11.07 -42.42 2.69
N GLU A 557 9.81 -42.14 2.33
CA GLU A 557 9.28 -42.25 0.97
C GLU A 557 9.08 -40.91 0.25
N TYR A 558 8.89 -39.80 0.99
CA TYR A 558 8.47 -38.51 0.44
C TYR A 558 9.32 -37.35 0.97
N VAL A 559 9.61 -36.39 0.10
CA VAL A 559 10.28 -35.13 0.44
C VAL A 559 9.24 -34.01 0.48
N LEU A 560 9.09 -33.42 1.67
CA LEU A 560 8.10 -32.39 1.94
C LEU A 560 8.66 -30.98 1.67
N LEU A 561 8.66 -30.61 0.39
CA LEU A 561 8.45 -29.22 -0.04
C LEU A 561 7.03 -29.09 -0.61
N SER A 562 6.66 -29.98 -1.54
CA SER A 562 5.29 -30.08 -2.07
C SER A 562 4.60 -31.44 -1.84
N GLY A 563 5.32 -32.45 -1.34
CA GLY A 563 4.83 -33.84 -1.25
C GLY A 563 5.35 -34.77 -2.35
N LEU A 564 6.62 -34.60 -2.76
CA LEU A 564 7.22 -35.30 -3.91
C LEU A 564 7.80 -36.66 -3.51
N ARG A 565 7.62 -37.70 -4.34
CA ARG A 565 8.01 -39.08 -3.98
C ARG A 565 9.47 -39.39 -4.34
N ASN A 566 10.19 -39.98 -3.38
CA ASN A 566 11.64 -40.18 -3.45
C ASN A 566 12.07 -41.52 -4.09
N ARG A 567 11.21 -42.55 -4.05
CA ARG A 567 11.53 -43.90 -4.56
C ARG A 567 12.09 -43.87 -5.99
N VAL A 568 13.09 -44.72 -6.25
CA VAL A 568 13.73 -44.88 -7.57
C VAL A 568 13.38 -46.25 -8.22
N GLN A 569 12.80 -47.18 -7.45
CA GLN A 569 12.73 -48.60 -7.82
C GLN A 569 11.64 -48.98 -8.82
N ASP A 570 10.52 -48.23 -8.89
CA ASP A 570 9.23 -48.75 -9.37
C ASP A 570 8.73 -48.18 -10.72
N ASP A 571 9.45 -47.24 -11.35
CA ASP A 571 9.02 -46.54 -12.59
C ASP A 571 8.98 -47.42 -13.87
N TYR A 572 9.11 -48.75 -13.72
CA TYR A 572 9.09 -49.74 -14.81
C TYR A 572 7.81 -50.60 -14.90
N SER A 573 6.86 -50.49 -13.96
CA SER A 573 5.81 -51.52 -13.78
C SER A 573 4.38 -51.02 -13.48
N LEU A 574 3.93 -49.93 -14.10
CA LEU A 574 2.50 -49.52 -14.08
C LEU A 574 1.65 -50.27 -15.12
N GLY A 575 1.17 -51.46 -14.75
CA GLY A 575 0.22 -52.25 -15.53
C GLY A 575 -1.23 -51.74 -15.46
N VAL A 576 -1.97 -51.83 -16.56
CA VAL A 576 -3.35 -51.31 -16.68
C VAL A 576 -4.37 -52.28 -16.08
N ASP A 577 -4.98 -51.91 -14.94
CA ASP A 577 -6.20 -52.55 -14.43
C ASP A 577 -7.44 -51.94 -15.10
N LYS A 578 -8.21 -52.77 -15.81
CA LYS A 578 -9.33 -52.38 -16.67
C LYS A 578 -10.70 -52.31 -15.98
N THR A 579 -10.74 -52.42 -14.65
CA THR A 579 -12.01 -52.57 -13.90
C THR A 579 -12.76 -51.26 -13.60
N LEU A 580 -12.12 -50.09 -13.74
CA LEU A 580 -12.69 -48.80 -13.30
C LEU A 580 -13.36 -47.95 -14.38
N ASP A 581 -13.07 -48.15 -15.68
CA ASP A 581 -13.60 -47.29 -16.77
C ASP A 581 -15.14 -47.28 -16.85
N GLN A 582 -15.79 -48.40 -16.50
CA GLN A 582 -17.24 -48.57 -16.55
C GLN A 582 -18.02 -47.67 -15.55
N ALA A 583 -17.32 -47.03 -14.60
CA ALA A 583 -17.89 -46.02 -13.72
C ALA A 583 -17.91 -44.61 -14.35
N ALA A 584 -16.89 -44.26 -15.14
CA ALA A 584 -16.71 -42.92 -15.69
C ALA A 584 -17.77 -42.56 -16.76
N GLU A 585 -18.06 -43.49 -17.68
CA GLU A 585 -19.06 -43.28 -18.74
C GLU A 585 -20.46 -42.95 -18.20
N ARG A 586 -20.85 -43.59 -17.08
CA ARG A 586 -22.18 -43.41 -16.47
C ARG A 586 -22.39 -41.98 -15.95
N CYS A 587 -21.32 -41.28 -15.55
CA CYS A 587 -21.40 -39.88 -15.12
C CYS A 587 -21.51 -38.93 -16.33
N GLN A 588 -20.66 -39.10 -17.36
CA GLN A 588 -20.68 -38.26 -18.56
C GLN A 588 -21.98 -38.32 -19.36
N LYS A 589 -22.78 -39.39 -19.20
CA LYS A 589 -24.11 -39.51 -19.82
C LYS A 589 -25.21 -38.71 -19.11
N ARG A 590 -24.99 -38.27 -17.86
CA ARG A 590 -26.03 -37.60 -17.05
C ARG A 590 -25.97 -36.08 -17.09
N VAL A 591 -24.79 -35.51 -17.33
CA VAL A 591 -24.59 -34.05 -17.47
C VAL A 591 -25.17 -33.51 -18.79
N ARG A 592 -25.21 -34.34 -19.84
CA ARG A 592 -25.54 -33.94 -21.22
C ARG A 592 -27.03 -33.64 -21.50
N ASN A 593 -27.88 -33.66 -20.47
CA ASN A 593 -29.35 -33.60 -20.59
C ASN A 593 -29.99 -32.38 -19.87
N LEU A 594 -29.21 -31.37 -19.47
CA LEU A 594 -29.71 -30.21 -18.69
C LEU A 594 -29.56 -28.84 -19.37
N GLU A 595 -29.09 -28.78 -20.62
CA GLU A 595 -28.94 -27.54 -21.38
C GLU A 595 -29.86 -27.52 -22.60
N ASN A 596 -31.05 -26.91 -22.49
CA ASN A 596 -31.88 -26.43 -23.62
C ASN A 596 -33.15 -25.69 -23.14
N GLU A 597 -33.12 -24.36 -23.07
CA GLU A 597 -34.25 -23.50 -23.48
C GLU A 597 -33.78 -22.04 -23.71
N PRO A 598 -34.40 -21.24 -24.63
CA PRO A 598 -33.84 -19.95 -25.06
C PRO A 598 -34.65 -18.71 -24.61
N GLN A 599 -33.97 -17.58 -24.38
CA GLN A 599 -34.56 -16.23 -24.37
C GLN A 599 -33.75 -15.27 -25.24
N HIS A 600 -34.41 -14.58 -26.19
CA HIS A 600 -33.71 -13.93 -27.30
C HIS A 600 -34.30 -12.56 -27.74
N THR A 601 -34.63 -11.66 -26.80
CA THR A 601 -35.45 -10.46 -27.14
C THR A 601 -35.04 -9.12 -26.49
N MET A 602 -33.76 -8.84 -26.25
CA MET A 602 -33.32 -7.52 -25.69
C MET A 602 -32.13 -6.83 -26.39
N GLU A 603 -31.49 -7.41 -27.40
CA GLU A 603 -30.24 -6.85 -27.95
C GLU A 603 -30.39 -5.95 -29.17
N ARG A 604 -31.39 -6.21 -30.05
CA ARG A 604 -31.59 -5.44 -31.30
C ARG A 604 -31.94 -3.96 -31.10
N LEU A 605 -32.23 -3.51 -29.88
CA LEU A 605 -32.50 -2.11 -29.55
C LEU A 605 -31.24 -1.32 -29.13
N ARG A 606 -30.13 -1.98 -28.80
CA ARG A 606 -28.88 -1.29 -28.39
C ARG A 606 -27.97 -0.92 -29.58
N SER A 607 -28.06 -1.63 -30.70
CA SER A 607 -27.18 -1.45 -31.87
C SER A 607 -27.43 -0.17 -32.68
N LEU A 608 -28.54 0.53 -32.47
CA LEU A 608 -28.91 1.74 -33.22
C LEU A 608 -28.36 3.05 -32.63
N LEU A 609 -27.77 3.03 -31.43
CA LEU A 609 -27.39 4.26 -30.68
C LEU A 609 -25.87 4.52 -30.56
N ARG A 610 -25.02 3.81 -31.30
CA ARG A 610 -23.57 4.11 -31.37
C ARG A 610 -23.05 4.14 -32.81
N ARG A 611 -22.89 5.35 -33.36
CA ARG A 611 -22.05 5.63 -34.53
C ARG A 611 -21.38 6.99 -34.39
N HIS A 612 -20.06 7.03 -34.65
CA HIS A 612 -19.20 8.22 -34.79
C HIS A 612 -19.09 9.20 -33.60
N SER A 613 -18.04 9.02 -32.79
CA SER A 613 -17.08 10.11 -32.52
C SER A 613 -15.72 9.52 -32.17
N SER A 614 -14.66 9.85 -32.91
CA SER A 614 -13.30 9.50 -32.48
C SER A 614 -12.93 10.33 -31.24
N SER A 615 -12.35 9.70 -30.22
CA SER A 615 -11.88 10.37 -29.02
C SER A 615 -10.89 9.51 -28.25
N TYR A 616 -9.75 10.11 -27.94
CA TYR A 616 -8.67 9.61 -27.10
C TYR A 616 -9.19 8.97 -25.80
N GLU A 617 -8.70 7.77 -25.50
CA GLU A 617 -9.01 6.95 -24.32
C GLU A 617 -7.96 7.17 -23.22
N PRO A 618 -8.13 6.62 -22.00
CA PRO A 618 -7.10 6.68 -20.95
C PRO A 618 -5.81 5.97 -21.38
N LEU A 619 -4.69 6.31 -20.74
CA LEU A 619 -3.41 5.63 -20.94
C LEU A 619 -3.34 4.36 -20.08
N ASP A 620 -3.79 3.24 -20.63
CA ASP A 620 -3.50 1.91 -20.06
C ASP A 620 -2.00 1.58 -20.23
N GLY A 621 -1.20 1.89 -19.21
CA GLY A 621 0.11 1.27 -18.99
C GLY A 621 1.31 1.88 -19.75
N GLY A 622 1.66 3.13 -19.45
CA GLY A 622 3.06 3.59 -19.43
C GLY A 622 3.70 4.08 -20.74
N SER A 623 4.37 5.23 -20.63
CA SER A 623 5.15 5.92 -21.65
C SER A 623 6.23 5.08 -22.35
N ILE A 624 6.31 5.29 -23.66
CA ILE A 624 7.45 4.91 -24.50
C ILE A 624 8.31 6.16 -24.74
N GLY A 625 9.63 6.05 -24.58
CA GLY A 625 10.56 7.15 -24.85
C GLY A 625 10.73 7.44 -26.35
N PRO A 626 11.30 8.59 -26.75
CA PRO A 626 11.72 8.86 -28.14
C PRO A 626 12.63 7.77 -28.74
N ASP A 627 13.30 7.04 -27.86
CA ASP A 627 14.37 6.07 -28.05
C ASP A 627 13.82 4.65 -28.34
N GLY A 628 12.51 4.42 -28.11
CA GLY A 628 11.84 3.13 -28.30
C GLY A 628 11.78 2.25 -27.05
N GLU A 629 12.57 2.54 -26.03
CA GLU A 629 12.49 1.87 -24.72
C GLU A 629 11.27 2.33 -23.90
N ARG A 630 10.78 1.44 -23.05
CA ARG A 630 9.56 1.62 -22.25
C ARG A 630 9.94 1.84 -20.80
N ILE A 631 9.58 2.99 -20.25
CA ILE A 631 10.03 3.40 -18.91
C ILE A 631 9.15 2.73 -17.86
N GLU A 632 9.74 1.81 -17.07
CA GLU A 632 9.03 1.03 -16.07
C GLU A 632 8.54 1.90 -14.90
N VAL A 633 7.26 1.78 -14.55
CA VAL A 633 6.66 2.50 -13.42
C VAL A 633 6.75 1.63 -12.18
N GLY A 634 7.93 1.63 -11.55
CA GLY A 634 8.21 0.80 -10.37
C GLY A 634 7.47 1.22 -9.08
N ASP A 635 7.42 0.26 -8.15
CA ASP A 635 6.92 0.34 -6.77
C ASP A 635 5.48 0.88 -6.60
N GLU A 636 4.49 -0.01 -6.42
CA GLU A 636 3.17 0.37 -5.89
C GLU A 636 3.30 0.84 -4.44
N LYS A 637 3.43 2.16 -4.25
CA LYS A 637 3.59 2.78 -2.93
C LYS A 637 2.33 2.57 -2.09
N HIS A 638 2.47 1.97 -0.90
CA HIS A 638 1.36 1.86 0.06
C HIS A 638 0.85 3.24 0.49
N PHE A 639 -0.48 3.37 0.65
CA PHE A 639 -1.12 4.57 1.16
C PHE A 639 -0.78 4.84 2.64
N SER A 640 -0.45 6.08 2.97
CA SER A 640 0.07 6.51 4.28
C SER A 640 -0.79 7.63 4.88
N TRP A 641 -1.51 7.32 5.96
CA TRP A 641 -2.31 8.29 6.72
C TRP A 641 -1.48 9.48 7.26
N ILE A 642 -0.17 9.27 7.47
CA ILE A 642 0.75 10.34 7.89
C ILE A 642 0.99 11.31 6.73
N GLU A 643 1.27 10.81 5.52
CA GLU A 643 1.40 11.65 4.32
C GLU A 643 0.10 12.38 4.00
N TYR A 644 -1.03 11.68 4.00
CA TYR A 644 -2.37 12.29 3.83
C TYR A 644 -2.59 13.44 4.83
N SER A 645 -2.25 13.25 6.10
CA SER A 645 -2.39 14.28 7.14
C SER A 645 -1.50 15.51 6.91
N ILE A 646 -0.28 15.31 6.41
CA ILE A 646 0.67 16.39 6.09
C ILE A 646 0.22 17.15 4.83
N PHE A 647 -0.29 16.44 3.82
CA PHE A 647 -0.88 17.03 2.62
C PHE A 647 -2.17 17.80 2.90
N PHE A 648 -3.03 17.31 3.80
CA PHE A 648 -4.18 18.04 4.34
C PHE A 648 -3.77 19.34 5.06
N LEU A 649 -2.74 19.28 5.92
CA LEU A 649 -2.23 20.46 6.62
C LEU A 649 -1.59 21.51 5.68
N LEU A 650 -0.89 21.07 4.63
CA LEU A 650 -0.44 21.94 3.53
C LEU A 650 -1.63 22.63 2.83
N GLY A 651 -2.72 21.89 2.59
CA GLY A 651 -3.97 22.43 2.06
C GLY A 651 -4.57 23.55 2.92
N ILE A 652 -4.56 23.38 4.26
CA ILE A 652 -5.01 24.44 5.19
C ILE A 652 -4.10 25.67 5.08
N ALA A 653 -2.78 25.50 5.20
CA ALA A 653 -1.82 26.61 5.19
C ALA A 653 -1.88 27.44 3.90
N MET A 654 -2.19 26.79 2.77
CA MET A 654 -2.28 27.40 1.44
C MET A 654 -3.38 28.47 1.31
N LEU A 655 -4.48 28.39 2.08
CA LEU A 655 -5.56 29.39 2.06
C LEU A 655 -5.79 30.11 3.39
N TRP A 656 -5.34 29.56 4.53
CA TRP A 656 -5.53 30.21 5.83
C TRP A 656 -4.96 31.63 5.87
N ALA A 657 -3.76 31.80 5.30
CA ALA A 657 -3.09 33.09 5.09
C ALA A 657 -4.03 34.14 4.47
N TRP A 658 -4.62 33.82 3.32
CA TRP A 658 -5.52 34.73 2.60
C TRP A 658 -6.80 35.04 3.40
N ASN A 659 -7.39 34.02 4.03
CA ASN A 659 -8.64 34.21 4.77
C ASN A 659 -8.44 35.03 6.07
N MET A 660 -7.22 35.08 6.63
CA MET A 660 -6.89 36.00 7.73
C MET A 660 -6.75 37.46 7.27
N PHE A 661 -6.33 37.74 6.03
CA PHE A 661 -6.44 39.10 5.47
C PHE A 661 -7.92 39.52 5.37
N LEU A 662 -8.78 38.67 4.80
CA LEU A 662 -10.21 38.96 4.68
C LEU A 662 -10.89 39.17 6.05
N ALA A 663 -10.52 38.37 7.06
CA ALA A 663 -11.02 38.54 8.43
C ALA A 663 -10.51 39.82 9.12
N ALA A 664 -9.38 40.39 8.67
CA ALA A 664 -8.84 41.66 9.15
C ALA A 664 -9.39 42.90 8.40
N GLY A 665 -10.25 42.72 7.39
CA GLY A 665 -10.84 43.82 6.60
C GLY A 665 -11.36 45.01 7.41
N PRO A 666 -12.19 44.82 8.46
CA PRO A 666 -12.70 45.93 9.28
C PRO A 666 -11.62 46.67 10.09
N TYR A 667 -10.51 46.02 10.42
CA TYR A 667 -9.36 46.68 11.03
C TYR A 667 -8.65 47.59 10.01
N PHE A 668 -8.52 47.17 8.75
CA PHE A 668 -7.96 48.00 7.68
C PHE A 668 -8.87 49.18 7.32
N GLN A 669 -10.19 49.01 7.30
CA GLN A 669 -11.16 50.11 7.11
C GLN A 669 -10.90 51.25 8.12
N HIS A 670 -10.95 50.95 9.42
CA HIS A 670 -10.65 51.95 10.46
C HIS A 670 -9.21 52.48 10.39
N ARG A 671 -8.24 51.68 9.93
CA ARG A 671 -6.83 52.11 9.80
C ARG A 671 -6.59 53.14 8.69
N PHE A 672 -7.45 53.16 7.67
CA PHE A 672 -7.38 54.03 6.48
C PHE A 672 -8.44 55.13 6.42
N GLU A 673 -9.31 55.21 7.43
CA GLU A 673 -10.38 56.22 7.60
C GLU A 673 -9.91 57.68 7.42
N SER A 674 -8.63 57.97 7.65
CA SER A 674 -8.03 59.30 7.41
C SER A 674 -7.64 59.60 5.94
N ASN A 675 -8.09 58.80 4.96
CA ASN A 675 -7.84 59.02 3.54
C ASN A 675 -8.90 58.34 2.67
N ASP A 676 -9.87 59.12 2.16
CA ASP A 676 -11.04 58.63 1.42
C ASP A 676 -10.70 57.72 0.23
N TRP A 677 -9.62 58.03 -0.51
CA TRP A 677 -9.21 57.23 -1.66
C TRP A 677 -8.68 55.85 -1.23
N ILE A 678 -7.81 55.79 -0.22
CA ILE A 678 -7.34 54.50 0.31
C ILE A 678 -8.51 53.74 0.94
N PHE A 679 -9.33 54.40 1.76
CA PHE A 679 -10.49 53.80 2.43
C PHE A 679 -11.46 53.12 1.45
N THR A 680 -11.74 53.74 0.30
CA THR A 680 -12.62 53.16 -0.73
C THR A 680 -11.95 52.14 -1.65
N ASN A 681 -10.63 52.23 -1.88
CA ASN A 681 -9.95 51.41 -2.90
C ASN A 681 -9.04 50.30 -2.35
N PHE A 682 -8.74 50.24 -1.05
CA PHE A 682 -7.72 49.32 -0.54
C PHE A 682 -8.03 47.84 -0.83
N GLN A 683 -9.28 47.38 -0.66
CA GLN A 683 -9.66 45.98 -0.93
C GLN A 683 -9.48 45.63 -2.41
N SER A 684 -9.84 46.54 -3.32
CA SER A 684 -9.63 46.39 -4.77
C SER A 684 -8.14 46.34 -5.12
N ALA A 685 -7.30 47.11 -4.40
CA ALA A 685 -5.85 47.08 -4.55
C ALA A 685 -5.24 45.77 -4.00
N GLU A 686 -5.65 45.31 -2.82
CA GLU A 686 -5.25 44.02 -2.23
C GLU A 686 -5.58 42.85 -3.19
N LEU A 687 -6.81 42.80 -3.70
CA LEU A 687 -7.25 41.80 -4.67
C LEU A 687 -6.44 41.86 -5.98
N SER A 688 -6.17 43.07 -6.49
CA SER A 688 -5.43 43.26 -7.75
C SER A 688 -3.96 42.86 -7.61
N VAL A 689 -3.27 43.34 -6.57
CA VAL A 689 -1.89 42.96 -6.25
C VAL A 689 -1.79 41.46 -6.03
N SER A 690 -2.71 40.88 -5.26
CA SER A 690 -2.73 39.44 -4.98
C SER A 690 -2.92 38.59 -6.23
N THR A 691 -3.91 38.94 -7.07
CA THR A 691 -4.23 38.19 -8.29
C THR A 691 -3.09 38.27 -9.31
N ILE A 692 -2.51 39.46 -9.52
CA ILE A 692 -1.38 39.65 -10.46
C ILE A 692 -0.12 38.93 -9.96
N ALA A 693 0.22 39.07 -8.66
CA ALA A 693 1.39 38.41 -8.09
C ALA A 693 1.26 36.88 -8.10
N ASN A 694 0.09 36.34 -7.71
CA ASN A 694 -0.13 34.89 -7.72
C ASN A 694 -0.08 34.34 -9.16
N LEU A 695 -0.91 34.85 -10.09
CA LEU A 695 -0.93 34.37 -11.47
C LEU A 695 0.44 34.53 -12.15
N GLY A 696 1.12 35.67 -11.97
CA GLY A 696 2.45 35.90 -12.50
C GLY A 696 3.48 34.91 -11.97
N SER A 697 3.47 34.65 -10.66
CA SER A 697 4.37 33.66 -10.05
C SER A 697 4.09 32.24 -10.54
N VAL A 698 2.83 31.81 -10.59
CA VAL A 698 2.45 30.47 -11.05
C VAL A 698 2.78 30.28 -12.54
N LEU A 699 2.56 31.29 -13.40
CA LEU A 699 2.97 31.27 -14.81
C LEU A 699 4.49 31.09 -14.97
N VAL A 700 5.30 31.82 -14.19
CA VAL A 700 6.77 31.73 -14.23
C VAL A 700 7.24 30.37 -13.68
N LEU A 701 6.73 29.94 -12.53
CA LEU A 701 7.08 28.68 -11.88
C LEU A 701 6.69 27.45 -12.70
N THR A 702 5.61 27.53 -13.48
CA THR A 702 5.11 26.47 -14.38
C THR A 702 5.89 26.42 -15.71
N LYS A 703 6.62 27.48 -16.08
CA LYS A 703 7.63 27.44 -17.16
C LYS A 703 9.00 26.96 -16.67
N LEU A 704 9.40 27.32 -15.45
CA LEU A 704 10.68 26.93 -14.85
C LEU A 704 10.64 25.50 -14.27
N GLN A 705 10.40 24.49 -15.12
CA GLN A 705 10.27 23.08 -14.72
C GLN A 705 11.62 22.37 -14.53
N ALA A 706 12.52 22.44 -15.53
CA ALA A 706 13.77 21.66 -15.54
C ALA A 706 14.65 21.85 -14.29
N ARG A 707 14.66 23.06 -13.73
CA ARG A 707 15.44 23.44 -12.55
C ARG A 707 14.58 23.55 -11.28
N ALA A 708 13.41 22.91 -11.26
CA ALA A 708 12.49 22.92 -10.13
C ALA A 708 12.91 21.92 -9.04
N SER A 709 13.02 22.39 -7.80
CA SER A 709 12.99 21.56 -6.61
C SER A 709 11.73 21.90 -5.81
N TYR A 710 10.67 21.11 -5.98
CA TYR A 710 9.36 21.40 -5.39
C TYR A 710 9.39 21.48 -3.85
N PRO A 711 10.12 20.61 -3.11
CA PRO A 711 10.28 20.78 -1.66
C PRO A 711 10.91 22.12 -1.25
N LYS A 712 11.87 22.65 -2.03
CA LYS A 712 12.43 23.99 -1.78
C LYS A 712 11.41 25.10 -2.02
N ARG A 713 10.51 24.98 -3.03
CA ARG A 713 9.40 25.92 -3.26
C ARG A 713 8.43 25.94 -2.08
N ILE A 714 8.07 24.76 -1.56
CA ILE A 714 7.17 24.61 -0.40
C ILE A 714 7.80 25.21 0.87
N ILE A 715 9.05 24.86 1.19
CA ILE A 715 9.77 25.43 2.34
C ILE A 715 9.89 26.95 2.23
N ALA A 716 10.27 27.47 1.05
CA ALA A 716 10.37 28.92 0.83
C ALA A 716 9.02 29.63 1.03
N SER A 717 7.92 29.08 0.50
CA SER A 717 6.60 29.69 0.68
C SER A 717 6.15 29.76 2.14
N LEU A 718 6.37 28.69 2.91
CA LEU A 718 6.03 28.64 4.33
C LEU A 718 6.89 29.62 5.14
N VAL A 719 8.19 29.74 4.85
CA VAL A 719 9.08 30.73 5.49
C VAL A 719 8.66 32.16 5.15
N ILE A 720 8.33 32.47 3.88
CA ILE A 720 7.85 33.81 3.49
C ILE A 720 6.54 34.13 4.24
N ASN A 721 5.57 33.20 4.29
CA ASN A 721 4.34 33.39 5.05
C ASN A 721 4.60 33.62 6.55
N ILE A 722 5.47 32.81 7.19
CA ILE A 722 5.85 33.00 8.60
C ILE A 722 6.38 34.42 8.84
N ILE A 723 7.26 34.92 7.97
CA ILE A 723 7.82 36.27 8.08
C ILE A 723 6.72 37.33 7.86
N THR A 724 5.97 37.25 6.76
CA THR A 724 4.93 38.23 6.39
C THR A 724 3.84 38.33 7.46
N PHE A 725 3.29 37.21 7.93
CA PHE A 725 2.23 37.24 8.95
C PHE A 725 2.72 37.62 10.34
N THR A 726 4.00 37.36 10.66
CA THR A 726 4.61 37.88 11.90
C THR A 726 4.79 39.40 11.83
N LEU A 727 5.24 39.94 10.68
CA LEU A 727 5.33 41.39 10.46
C LEU A 727 3.96 42.08 10.51
N LEU A 728 2.92 41.47 9.94
CA LEU A 728 1.53 41.95 10.05
C LEU A 728 0.99 41.87 11.48
N ALA A 729 1.25 40.78 12.22
CA ALA A 729 0.89 40.70 13.63
C ALA A 729 1.57 41.82 14.43
N MET A 730 2.88 42.04 14.23
CA MET A 730 3.63 43.13 14.84
C MET A 730 3.12 44.53 14.42
N SER A 731 2.69 44.72 13.17
CA SER A 731 2.22 46.03 12.68
C SER A 731 0.95 46.50 13.39
N THR A 732 0.04 45.58 13.77
CA THR A 732 -1.17 45.90 14.56
C THR A 732 -0.88 46.45 15.96
N ARG A 733 0.35 46.33 16.47
CA ARG A 733 0.78 46.82 17.78
C ARG A 733 1.77 47.98 17.69
N LEU A 734 2.75 47.89 16.78
CA LEU A 734 3.90 48.79 16.74
C LEU A 734 3.69 50.00 15.81
N PHE A 735 2.89 49.86 14.74
CA PHE A 735 2.75 50.88 13.69
C PHE A 735 1.51 51.78 13.88
N MET A 736 1.02 51.91 15.12
CA MET A 736 -0.15 52.71 15.49
C MET A 736 -0.03 54.20 15.14
N LYS A 737 1.19 54.74 15.02
CA LYS A 737 1.46 56.15 14.67
C LYS A 737 1.85 56.39 13.20
N ALA A 738 1.87 55.37 12.34
CA ALA A 738 2.20 55.54 10.92
C ALA A 738 1.09 56.30 10.16
N SER A 739 1.44 57.04 9.10
CA SER A 739 0.45 57.64 8.21
C SER A 739 -0.33 56.57 7.42
N ALA A 740 -1.56 56.87 7.00
CA ALA A 740 -2.40 55.94 6.24
C ALA A 740 -1.69 55.46 4.95
N GLY A 741 -1.10 56.37 4.18
CA GLY A 741 -0.33 56.02 2.98
C GLY A 741 0.92 55.17 3.25
N GLY A 742 1.64 55.43 4.34
CA GLY A 742 2.80 54.63 4.73
C GLY A 742 2.42 53.21 5.16
N TYR A 743 1.33 53.07 5.92
CA TYR A 743 0.78 51.77 6.30
C TYR A 743 0.20 51.01 5.11
N PHE A 744 -0.44 51.71 4.16
CA PHE A 744 -0.96 51.13 2.92
C PHE A 744 0.15 50.59 2.02
N ALA A 745 1.25 51.32 1.84
CA ALA A 745 2.41 50.85 1.09
C ALA A 745 3.04 49.58 1.71
N PHE A 746 3.16 49.55 3.05
CA PHE A 746 3.57 48.34 3.78
C PHE A 746 2.59 47.18 3.57
N LEU A 747 1.28 47.43 3.62
CA LEU A 747 0.25 46.40 3.42
C LEU A 747 0.30 45.82 2.00
N MET A 748 0.45 46.65 0.96
CA MET A 748 0.61 46.18 -0.42
C MET A 748 1.86 45.29 -0.59
N LEU A 749 2.98 45.63 0.07
CA LEU A 749 4.20 44.82 0.07
C LEU A 749 3.98 43.46 0.77
N MET A 750 3.25 43.43 1.89
CA MET A 750 2.92 42.19 2.59
C MET A 750 1.95 41.32 1.79
N VAL A 751 0.94 41.91 1.13
CA VAL A 751 0.03 41.18 0.23
C VAL A 751 0.79 40.60 -0.95
N PHE A 752 1.68 41.38 -1.59
CA PHE A 752 2.55 40.88 -2.67
C PHE A 752 3.40 39.68 -2.21
N ALA A 753 4.04 39.77 -1.04
CA ALA A 753 4.85 38.68 -0.49
C ALA A 753 4.02 37.41 -0.17
N ALA A 754 2.85 37.57 0.46
CA ALA A 754 1.93 36.47 0.75
C ALA A 754 1.38 35.81 -0.53
N SER A 755 1.14 36.58 -1.59
CA SER A 755 0.64 36.05 -2.87
C SER A 755 1.73 35.36 -3.69
N LEU A 756 2.97 35.86 -3.65
CA LEU A 756 4.14 35.14 -4.17
C LEU A 756 4.38 33.82 -3.42
N ALA A 757 4.24 33.82 -2.09
CA ALA A 757 4.28 32.61 -1.28
C ALA A 757 3.12 31.66 -1.63
N THR A 758 1.91 32.19 -1.83
CA THR A 758 0.74 31.40 -2.24
C THR A 758 0.98 30.69 -3.57
N GLY A 759 1.54 31.35 -4.57
CA GLY A 759 1.87 30.74 -5.87
C GLY A 759 3.01 29.72 -5.80
N LEU A 760 4.05 30.00 -5.00
CA LEU A 760 5.11 29.03 -4.68
C LEU A 760 4.56 27.78 -3.98
N CYS A 761 3.60 27.96 -3.06
CA CYS A 761 2.93 26.87 -2.35
C CYS A 761 2.00 26.08 -3.29
N GLN A 762 1.11 26.75 -4.04
CA GLN A 762 0.18 26.13 -4.97
C GLN A 762 0.93 25.30 -6.04
N ASN A 763 1.88 25.90 -6.75
CA ASN A 763 2.66 25.17 -7.76
C ASN A 763 3.54 24.09 -7.12
N GLY A 764 4.19 24.37 -5.99
CA GLY A 764 5.08 23.41 -5.30
C GLY A 764 4.34 22.19 -4.76
N VAL A 765 3.23 22.38 -4.06
CA VAL A 765 2.44 21.31 -3.43
C VAL A 765 1.72 20.46 -4.47
N PHE A 766 1.07 21.06 -5.48
CA PHE A 766 0.38 20.27 -6.51
C PHE A 766 1.35 19.51 -7.42
N ALA A 767 2.53 20.06 -7.73
CA ALA A 767 3.55 19.30 -8.45
C ALA A 767 4.14 18.16 -7.59
N TYR A 768 4.47 18.43 -6.33
CA TYR A 768 5.08 17.43 -5.44
C TYR A 768 4.14 16.27 -5.12
N VAL A 769 2.84 16.53 -4.90
CA VAL A 769 1.87 15.46 -4.60
C VAL A 769 1.59 14.57 -5.80
N SER A 770 1.52 15.12 -7.03
CA SER A 770 1.28 14.30 -8.22
C SER A 770 2.42 13.30 -8.50
N GLY A 771 3.65 13.61 -8.06
CA GLY A 771 4.78 12.66 -8.08
C GLY A 771 4.63 11.42 -7.19
N PHE A 772 3.63 11.37 -6.31
CA PHE A 772 3.30 10.16 -5.55
C PHE A 772 2.44 9.18 -6.35
N GLY A 773 1.74 9.63 -7.41
CA GLY A 773 0.86 8.80 -8.23
C GLY A 773 -0.54 8.56 -7.66
N GLN A 774 -0.79 8.91 -6.39
CA GLN A 774 -2.07 8.71 -5.70
C GLN A 774 -2.95 9.98 -5.75
N GLY A 775 -4.22 9.81 -6.15
CA GLY A 775 -5.20 10.91 -6.22
C GLY A 775 -5.66 11.36 -4.82
N GLU A 776 -5.60 10.45 -3.86
CA GLU A 776 -6.05 10.57 -2.47
C GLU A 776 -5.30 11.68 -1.73
N TYR A 777 -3.99 11.80 -1.93
CA TYR A 777 -3.19 12.89 -1.35
C TYR A 777 -3.52 14.25 -1.98
N THR A 778 -3.91 14.27 -3.26
CA THR A 778 -4.41 15.49 -3.92
C THR A 778 -5.78 15.89 -3.34
N GLN A 779 -6.64 14.91 -3.05
CA GLN A 779 -7.91 15.11 -2.34
C GLN A 779 -7.69 15.65 -0.91
N ALA A 780 -6.62 15.23 -0.22
CA ALA A 780 -6.24 15.73 1.10
C ALA A 780 -5.97 17.25 1.09
N ILE A 781 -5.10 17.72 0.16
CA ILE A 781 -4.80 19.14 -0.04
C ILE A 781 -6.08 19.92 -0.35
N MET A 782 -6.88 19.40 -1.27
CA MET A 782 -8.14 20.03 -1.66
C MET A 782 -9.09 20.12 -0.45
N THR A 783 -9.22 19.10 0.39
CA THR A 783 -10.07 19.14 1.59
C THR A 783 -9.55 20.14 2.62
N GLY A 784 -8.23 20.21 2.84
CA GLY A 784 -7.61 21.19 3.75
C GLY A 784 -7.89 22.65 3.36
N GLN A 785 -7.88 22.95 2.06
CA GLN A 785 -8.26 24.27 1.54
C GLN A 785 -9.69 24.68 1.95
N ALA A 786 -10.66 23.75 1.88
CA ALA A 786 -12.05 24.04 2.24
C ALA A 786 -12.23 24.23 3.75
N VAL A 787 -11.52 23.45 4.59
CA VAL A 787 -11.50 23.64 6.05
C VAL A 787 -10.99 25.03 6.42
N ALA A 788 -9.97 25.54 5.71
CA ALA A 788 -9.48 26.91 5.89
C ALA A 788 -10.50 28.00 5.48
N GLY A 789 -11.51 27.67 4.67
CA GLY A 789 -12.61 28.59 4.31
C GLY A 789 -13.77 28.63 5.30
N VAL A 790 -14.11 27.49 5.93
CA VAL A 790 -15.22 27.38 6.90
C VAL A 790 -14.94 28.13 8.19
N LEU A 791 -13.77 27.91 8.80
CA LEU A 791 -13.45 28.39 10.16
C LEU A 791 -13.43 29.94 10.29
N PRO A 792 -12.90 30.72 9.32
CA PRO A 792 -12.94 32.18 9.37
C PRO A 792 -14.37 32.76 9.36
N CYS A 793 -15.30 32.16 8.61
CA CYS A 793 -16.71 32.61 8.61
C CYS A 793 -17.35 32.42 9.98
N ILE A 794 -17.07 31.31 10.66
CA ILE A 794 -17.52 31.08 12.05
C ILE A 794 -16.93 32.15 12.99
N ALA A 795 -15.63 32.46 12.87
CA ALA A 795 -14.98 33.48 13.70
C ALA A 795 -15.58 34.88 13.49
N GLN A 796 -15.91 35.26 12.26
CA GLN A 796 -16.59 36.52 11.93
C GLN A 796 -17.99 36.60 12.57
N ILE A 797 -18.82 35.56 12.40
CA ILE A 797 -20.17 35.49 13.00
C ILE A 797 -20.10 35.59 14.53
N VAL A 798 -19.17 34.86 15.16
CA VAL A 798 -18.96 34.90 16.62
C VAL A 798 -18.49 36.29 17.08
N SER A 799 -17.65 36.98 16.29
CA SER A 799 -17.21 38.34 16.59
C SER A 799 -18.39 39.32 16.62
N VAL A 800 -19.19 39.37 15.55
CA VAL A 800 -20.35 40.28 15.43
C VAL A 800 -21.41 39.99 16.51
N LEU A 801 -21.69 38.72 16.81
CA LEU A 801 -22.65 38.34 17.85
C LEU A 801 -22.14 38.56 19.29
N SER A 802 -20.83 38.74 19.49
CA SER A 802 -20.24 38.99 20.82
C SER A 802 -20.37 40.44 21.28
N VAL A 803 -20.65 41.39 20.38
CA VAL A 803 -20.81 42.82 20.72
C VAL A 803 -22.11 43.03 21.52
N ARG A 804 -21.97 43.70 22.67
CA ARG A 804 -23.03 43.89 23.67
C ARG A 804 -23.58 45.32 23.55
N ASN A 805 -24.90 45.48 23.51
CA ASN A 805 -25.54 46.80 23.57
C ASN A 805 -25.40 47.33 25.01
N GLY A 806 -24.27 48.01 25.27
CA GLY A 806 -23.92 48.60 26.57
C GLY A 806 -23.85 50.12 26.52
N ASP A 807 -23.23 50.68 25.49
CA ASP A 807 -22.98 52.11 25.34
C ASP A 807 -23.65 52.64 24.06
N SER A 808 -24.88 53.12 24.20
CA SER A 808 -25.64 53.78 23.12
C SER A 808 -26.12 55.15 23.59
N SER A 809 -25.20 56.12 23.61
CA SER A 809 -25.45 57.52 24.00
C SER A 809 -24.92 58.54 22.98
N GLN A 810 -24.95 58.17 21.69
CA GLN A 810 -24.88 59.11 20.56
C GLN A 810 -25.97 58.77 19.52
N PRO A 811 -26.52 59.77 18.80
CA PRO A 811 -27.60 59.56 17.85
C PRO A 811 -27.13 58.87 16.56
N HIS A 812 -28.07 58.26 15.85
CA HIS A 812 -27.81 57.55 14.60
C HIS A 812 -27.37 58.51 13.48
N HIS A 813 -26.10 58.40 13.07
CA HIS A 813 -25.73 58.46 11.66
C HIS A 813 -25.45 57.04 11.18
N GLU A 814 -25.91 56.71 9.96
CA GLU A 814 -25.51 55.50 9.26
C GLU A 814 -24.20 55.75 8.51
N PRO A 815 -23.17 54.92 8.76
CA PRO A 815 -22.21 54.55 7.73
C PRO A 815 -22.39 53.07 7.36
N ASP A 816 -22.36 52.76 6.06
CA ASP A 816 -22.44 51.40 5.52
C ASP A 816 -21.16 50.59 5.84
N GLY A 817 -21.02 50.13 7.09
CA GLY A 817 -19.82 49.42 7.56
C GLY A 817 -20.09 48.36 8.63
N PRO A 818 -19.35 47.23 8.64
CA PRO A 818 -19.38 46.28 9.75
C PRO A 818 -18.79 46.92 11.02
N PRO A 819 -19.20 46.48 12.22
CA PRO A 819 -18.71 47.06 13.48
C PRO A 819 -17.19 46.88 13.63
N PRO A 820 -16.46 47.88 14.17
CA PRO A 820 -15.01 47.90 14.17
C PRO A 820 -14.42 46.75 15.00
N VAL A 821 -13.52 45.99 14.38
CA VAL A 821 -12.82 44.86 15.02
C VAL A 821 -11.66 45.38 15.87
N PRO A 822 -11.58 45.06 17.18
CA PRO A 822 -10.48 45.49 18.03
C PRO A 822 -9.11 45.04 17.49
N SER A 823 -8.08 45.88 17.62
CA SER A 823 -6.71 45.56 17.19
C SER A 823 -6.16 44.26 17.82
N THR A 824 -6.62 43.90 19.02
CA THR A 824 -6.34 42.63 19.69
C THR A 824 -6.82 41.39 18.91
N ALA A 825 -7.92 41.51 18.17
CA ALA A 825 -8.46 40.43 17.34
C ALA A 825 -7.71 40.33 16.00
N ALA A 826 -7.44 41.47 15.35
CA ALA A 826 -6.59 41.52 14.14
C ALA A 826 -5.19 40.93 14.39
N PHE A 827 -4.57 41.28 15.54
CA PHE A 827 -3.34 40.66 16.04
C PHE A 827 -3.45 39.13 16.11
N SER A 828 -4.56 38.61 16.65
CA SER A 828 -4.77 37.17 16.79
C SER A 828 -4.94 36.46 15.45
N TYR A 829 -5.62 37.06 14.47
CA TYR A 829 -5.80 36.48 13.13
C TYR A 829 -4.45 36.25 12.44
N PHE A 830 -3.61 37.29 12.35
CA PHE A 830 -2.28 37.15 11.75
C PHE A 830 -1.38 36.18 12.54
N LEU A 831 -1.46 36.16 13.87
CA LEU A 831 -0.72 35.21 14.69
C LEU A 831 -1.12 33.74 14.42
N THR A 832 -2.39 33.44 14.14
CA THR A 832 -2.79 32.08 13.73
C THR A 832 -2.21 31.67 12.38
N ALA A 833 -2.09 32.61 11.42
CA ALA A 833 -1.47 32.34 10.13
C ALA A 833 0.03 32.02 10.28
N THR A 834 0.76 32.73 11.15
CA THR A 834 2.13 32.37 11.53
C THR A 834 2.19 30.97 12.17
N GLY A 835 1.33 30.69 13.15
CA GLY A 835 1.33 29.42 13.89
C GLY A 835 1.05 28.19 13.02
N ILE A 836 0.04 28.27 12.14
CA ILE A 836 -0.28 27.20 11.19
C ILE A 836 0.85 27.03 10.16
N SER A 837 1.40 28.12 9.61
CA SER A 837 2.52 28.05 8.66
C SER A 837 3.76 27.39 9.28
N PHE A 838 4.05 27.67 10.55
CA PHE A 838 5.16 27.06 11.29
C PHE A 838 4.93 25.57 11.58
N LEU A 839 3.74 25.18 12.04
CA LEU A 839 3.39 23.76 12.25
C LEU A 839 3.48 22.97 10.94
N THR A 840 2.98 23.55 9.85
CA THR A 840 3.04 22.97 8.50
C THR A 840 4.48 22.82 8.01
N LEU A 841 5.36 23.79 8.31
CA LEU A 841 6.77 23.71 7.97
C LEU A 841 7.48 22.56 8.70
N LEU A 842 7.24 22.38 10.00
CA LEU A 842 7.79 21.25 10.75
C LEU A 842 7.29 19.90 10.22
N ALA A 843 5.99 19.79 9.96
CA ALA A 843 5.37 18.59 9.39
C ALA A 843 5.92 18.25 7.99
N PHE A 844 6.09 19.26 7.13
CA PHE A 844 6.66 19.08 5.80
C PHE A 844 8.16 18.76 5.83
N LEU A 845 8.93 19.34 6.76
CA LEU A 845 10.35 18.99 6.94
C LEU A 845 10.54 17.54 7.39
N TYR A 846 9.65 17.01 8.24
CA TYR A 846 9.63 15.59 8.59
C TYR A 846 9.39 14.71 7.35
N LEU A 847 8.34 14.99 6.56
CA LEU A 847 8.06 14.27 5.31
C LEU A 847 9.23 14.34 4.33
N ALA A 848 9.73 15.54 4.07
CA ALA A 848 10.83 15.77 3.14
C ALA A 848 12.11 15.07 3.58
N ASN A 849 12.42 14.99 4.88
CA ASN A 849 13.59 14.28 5.38
C ASN A 849 13.41 12.75 5.30
N ARG A 850 12.25 12.20 5.65
CA ARG A 850 11.94 10.75 5.49
C ARG A 850 12.09 10.34 4.03
N HIS A 851 11.43 11.08 3.13
CA HIS A 851 11.44 10.77 1.71
C HIS A 851 12.82 11.04 1.07
N ARG A 852 13.59 12.01 1.59
CA ARG A 852 14.97 12.24 1.19
C ARG A 852 15.88 11.08 1.60
N ALA A 853 15.77 10.57 2.83
CA ALA A 853 16.52 9.41 3.31
C ALA A 853 16.27 8.17 2.45
N GLN A 854 15.00 7.87 2.14
CA GLN A 854 14.64 6.80 1.19
C GLN A 854 15.20 7.07 -0.21
N SER A 855 15.16 8.32 -0.71
CA SER A 855 15.72 8.66 -2.04
C SER A 855 17.25 8.72 -2.10
N SER A 856 17.94 8.87 -0.96
CA SER A 856 19.39 8.77 -0.86
C SER A 856 19.85 7.34 -0.63
N PHE A 857 18.99 6.49 -0.05
CA PHE A 857 19.19 5.05 -0.06
C PHE A 857 19.02 4.51 -1.50
N LYS A 858 17.90 4.82 -2.17
CA LYS A 858 17.68 4.40 -3.57
C LYS A 858 18.75 4.96 -4.52
N ARG A 859 19.20 6.22 -4.36
CA ARG A 859 20.39 6.71 -5.10
C ARG A 859 21.73 6.14 -4.69
N ALA A 860 21.94 5.74 -3.43
CA ALA A 860 23.16 5.04 -3.05
C ALA A 860 23.21 3.63 -3.65
N VAL A 861 22.04 3.04 -3.96
CA VAL A 861 21.92 1.83 -4.79
C VAL A 861 22.16 2.15 -6.27
N GLU A 862 21.47 3.14 -6.85
CA GLU A 862 21.65 3.53 -8.27
C GLU A 862 23.09 3.98 -8.59
N THR A 863 23.79 4.64 -7.66
CA THR A 863 25.21 5.05 -7.81
C THR A 863 26.21 3.88 -7.64
N LEU A 864 25.72 2.65 -7.43
CA LEU A 864 26.51 1.42 -7.53
C LEU A 864 26.33 0.69 -8.87
N ASP A 865 25.31 1.04 -9.67
CA ASP A 865 25.12 0.50 -11.02
C ASP A 865 25.84 1.33 -12.10
N THR A 866 26.03 2.65 -11.93
CA THR A 866 26.70 3.52 -12.92
C THR A 866 28.08 4.01 -12.46
N ALA A 867 29.08 3.14 -12.60
CA ALA A 867 30.50 3.48 -12.46
C ALA A 867 31.17 4.01 -13.74
N ASP A 868 30.36 4.30 -14.78
CA ASP A 868 30.69 5.15 -15.93
C ASP A 868 29.44 5.96 -16.32
N GLU A 869 29.61 7.01 -17.13
CA GLU A 869 28.57 7.97 -17.55
C GLU A 869 27.88 8.78 -16.42
N ALA A 870 28.70 9.41 -15.56
CA ALA A 870 28.27 10.50 -14.70
C ALA A 870 27.95 11.80 -15.49
N ALA A 871 26.86 11.79 -16.27
CA ALA A 871 26.30 12.95 -16.95
C ALA A 871 25.05 13.49 -16.21
N ASP A 872 24.89 14.82 -16.16
CA ASP A 872 23.73 15.45 -15.50
C ASP A 872 22.40 15.07 -16.18
N ILE A 873 21.57 14.28 -15.50
CA ILE A 873 20.18 14.03 -15.91
C ILE A 873 19.35 15.30 -15.62
N GLU A 874 19.46 16.32 -16.50
CA GLU A 874 18.55 17.48 -16.46
C GLU A 874 17.09 17.02 -16.65
N ARG A 875 16.21 17.45 -15.75
CA ARG A 875 14.77 17.11 -15.81
C ARG A 875 14.16 17.62 -17.13
N LYS A 876 13.79 16.69 -18.01
CA LYS A 876 13.13 16.92 -19.31
C LYS A 876 11.92 17.87 -19.13
N ALA A 877 11.99 19.08 -19.70
CA ALA A 877 10.93 20.08 -19.53
C ALA A 877 9.71 19.74 -20.42
N VAL A 878 8.53 19.56 -19.82
CA VAL A 878 7.33 19.15 -20.55
C VAL A 878 6.62 20.38 -21.14
N PRO A 879 6.41 20.47 -22.47
CA PRO A 879 5.72 21.61 -23.06
C PRO A 879 4.27 21.71 -22.59
N LEU A 880 3.85 22.92 -22.17
CA LEU A 880 2.49 23.15 -21.65
C LEU A 880 1.39 22.87 -22.69
N LEU A 881 1.70 22.93 -23.98
CA LEU A 881 0.81 22.54 -25.07
C LEU A 881 0.57 21.02 -25.12
N THR A 882 1.56 20.20 -24.74
CA THR A 882 1.42 18.74 -24.62
C THR A 882 0.50 18.38 -23.45
N LEU A 883 0.73 18.99 -22.28
CA LEU A 883 -0.13 18.82 -21.11
C LEU A 883 -1.56 19.31 -21.38
N LEU A 884 -1.73 20.45 -22.06
CA LEU A 884 -3.05 20.94 -22.48
C LEU A 884 -3.73 19.97 -23.47
N SER A 885 -3.00 19.36 -24.40
CA SER A 885 -3.56 18.40 -25.37
C SER A 885 -4.09 17.13 -24.70
N LYS A 886 -3.30 16.56 -23.76
CA LYS A 886 -3.67 15.40 -22.94
C LYS A 886 -4.83 15.73 -21.99
N LEU A 887 -4.71 16.80 -21.19
CA LEU A 887 -5.62 17.12 -20.08
C LEU A 887 -6.78 18.06 -20.42
N ARG A 888 -6.92 18.55 -21.66
CA ARG A 888 -7.90 19.57 -22.12
C ARG A 888 -9.27 19.55 -21.44
N TRP A 889 -9.89 18.38 -21.28
CA TRP A 889 -11.21 18.26 -20.66
C TRP A 889 -11.19 18.58 -19.16
N LEU A 890 -10.22 18.04 -18.41
CA LEU A 890 -10.05 18.33 -16.98
C LEU A 890 -9.53 19.76 -16.77
N ALA A 891 -8.59 20.22 -17.59
CA ALA A 891 -8.04 21.57 -17.56
C ALA A 891 -9.11 22.64 -17.81
N ALA A 892 -9.98 22.43 -18.82
CA ALA A 892 -11.12 23.31 -19.08
C ALA A 892 -12.21 23.19 -18.00
N ALA A 893 -12.44 22.00 -17.45
CA ALA A 893 -13.41 21.79 -16.37
C ALA A 893 -13.02 22.50 -15.07
N VAL A 894 -11.74 22.41 -14.64
CA VAL A 894 -11.27 23.11 -13.43
C VAL A 894 -11.26 24.63 -13.65
N PHE A 895 -10.76 25.10 -14.79
CA PHE A 895 -10.79 26.51 -15.16
C PHE A 895 -12.20 27.08 -15.12
N LEU A 896 -13.15 26.43 -15.79
CA LEU A 896 -14.54 26.87 -15.87
C LEU A 896 -15.27 26.78 -14.53
N THR A 897 -14.97 25.75 -13.73
CA THR A 897 -15.54 25.57 -12.38
C THR A 897 -15.21 26.76 -11.50
N PHE A 898 -13.92 27.14 -11.41
CA PHE A 898 -13.49 28.27 -10.60
C PHE A 898 -13.84 29.63 -11.21
N ALA A 899 -13.87 29.76 -12.54
CA ALA A 899 -14.30 30.98 -13.22
C ALA A 899 -15.76 31.33 -12.91
N ILE A 900 -16.66 30.35 -12.96
CA ILE A 900 -18.08 30.54 -12.60
C ILE A 900 -18.24 30.78 -11.08
N THR A 901 -17.42 30.13 -10.25
CA THR A 901 -17.45 30.31 -8.79
C THR A 901 -17.13 31.73 -8.33
N MET A 902 -16.31 32.50 -9.05
CA MET A 902 -15.99 33.89 -8.66
C MET A 902 -17.18 34.86 -8.72
N PHE A 903 -18.33 34.47 -9.31
CA PHE A 903 -19.57 35.24 -9.21
C PHE A 903 -20.22 35.14 -7.82
N PHE A 904 -20.01 34.05 -7.07
CA PHE A 904 -20.57 33.86 -5.73
C PHE A 904 -20.21 34.99 -4.74
N PRO A 905 -18.94 35.38 -4.52
CA PRO A 905 -18.63 36.44 -3.56
C PRO A 905 -19.28 37.78 -3.93
N VAL A 906 -19.34 38.12 -5.23
CA VAL A 906 -19.92 39.39 -5.72
C VAL A 906 -21.43 39.45 -5.51
N PHE A 907 -22.18 38.37 -5.77
CA PHE A 907 -23.61 38.33 -5.47
C PHE A 907 -23.88 38.22 -3.97
N THR A 908 -23.06 37.50 -3.21
CA THR A 908 -23.25 37.26 -1.77
C THR A 908 -23.14 38.53 -0.94
N GLN A 909 -22.23 39.45 -1.32
CA GLN A 909 -22.12 40.78 -0.70
C GLN A 909 -23.32 41.70 -1.00
N LYS A 910 -24.17 41.36 -1.99
CA LYS A 910 -25.30 42.18 -2.44
C LYS A 910 -26.68 41.62 -2.07
N ILE A 911 -26.76 40.44 -1.44
CA ILE A 911 -28.03 39.78 -1.10
C ILE A 911 -28.28 39.87 0.40
N TYR A 912 -29.41 40.47 0.76
CA TYR A 912 -29.85 40.64 2.14
C TYR A 912 -30.98 39.66 2.46
N SER A 913 -31.33 39.52 3.75
CA SER A 913 -32.47 38.68 4.13
C SER A 913 -33.78 39.22 3.54
N VAL A 914 -34.76 38.35 3.31
CA VAL A 914 -36.15 38.76 3.01
C VAL A 914 -36.95 39.16 4.26
N ARG A 915 -36.34 39.12 5.45
CA ARG A 915 -36.92 39.62 6.69
C ARG A 915 -36.40 41.01 7.02
N ASP A 916 -37.28 41.84 7.59
CA ASP A 916 -36.96 43.19 8.03
C ASP A 916 -35.82 43.21 9.06
N SER A 917 -34.92 44.19 8.91
CA SER A 917 -33.68 44.34 9.69
C SER A 917 -33.92 44.87 11.12
N GLN A 918 -35.06 45.53 11.36
CA GLN A 918 -35.43 46.08 12.67
C GLN A 918 -36.13 45.05 13.57
N SER A 919 -36.95 44.17 12.99
CA SER A 919 -37.71 43.12 13.70
C SER A 919 -37.10 41.71 13.64
N GLY A 920 -36.12 41.47 12.74
CA GLY A 920 -35.48 40.17 12.56
C GLY A 920 -34.50 39.76 13.67
N PRO A 921 -34.26 38.45 13.87
CA PRO A 921 -33.16 37.96 14.72
C PRO A 921 -31.81 38.50 14.23
N ARG A 922 -30.89 38.85 15.15
CA ARG A 922 -29.55 39.40 14.84
C ARG A 922 -28.79 38.65 13.73
N LEU A 923 -28.92 37.32 13.69
CA LEU A 923 -28.25 36.45 12.71
C LEU A 923 -28.67 36.72 11.25
N LEU A 924 -29.83 37.38 11.03
CA LEU A 924 -30.34 37.77 9.72
C LEU A 924 -30.07 39.25 9.37
N GLN A 925 -29.48 40.03 10.28
CA GLN A 925 -29.02 41.39 9.98
C GLN A 925 -27.77 41.33 9.07
N PRO A 926 -27.58 42.26 8.12
CA PRO A 926 -26.56 42.16 7.07
C PRO A 926 -25.15 41.82 7.56
N ALA A 927 -24.72 42.43 8.67
CA ALA A 927 -23.41 42.21 9.30
C ALA A 927 -23.12 40.77 9.75
N SER A 928 -24.13 39.89 9.84
CA SER A 928 -23.93 38.45 10.09
C SER A 928 -24.60 37.54 9.06
N PHE A 929 -25.62 38.00 8.34
CA PHE A 929 -26.25 37.27 7.25
C PHE A 929 -25.29 37.03 6.07
N ILE A 930 -24.45 38.01 5.73
CA ILE A 930 -23.44 37.84 4.67
C ILE A 930 -22.38 36.80 5.10
N PRO A 931 -21.72 36.88 6.27
CA PRO A 931 -20.89 35.80 6.80
C PRO A 931 -21.58 34.43 6.90
N LEU A 932 -22.89 34.38 7.21
CA LEU A 932 -23.67 33.13 7.23
C LEU A 932 -23.84 32.53 5.83
N ALA A 933 -24.06 33.34 4.80
CA ALA A 933 -24.11 32.88 3.42
C ALA A 933 -22.75 32.36 2.93
N PHE A 934 -21.66 33.05 3.29
CA PHE A 934 -20.29 32.53 3.08
C PHE A 934 -20.05 31.22 3.84
N LEU A 935 -20.55 31.06 5.06
CA LEU A 935 -20.44 29.82 5.83
C LEU A 935 -21.14 28.66 5.12
N TRP A 936 -22.40 28.84 4.69
CA TRP A 936 -23.15 27.79 3.97
C TRP A 936 -22.49 27.39 2.65
N TRP A 937 -21.94 28.34 1.90
CA TRP A 937 -21.18 28.03 0.68
C TRP A 937 -19.90 27.25 0.97
N ASN A 938 -19.09 27.67 1.96
CA ASN A 938 -17.85 26.96 2.33
C ASN A 938 -18.12 25.56 2.94
N THR A 939 -19.21 25.39 3.69
CA THR A 939 -19.67 24.08 4.16
C THR A 939 -20.08 23.19 2.99
N GLY A 940 -20.72 23.75 1.97
CA GLY A 940 -20.99 23.08 0.71
C GLY A 940 -19.72 22.65 0.01
N ASP A 941 -18.76 23.56 -0.19
CA ASP A 941 -17.48 23.25 -0.81
C ASP A 941 -16.77 22.09 -0.10
N LEU A 942 -16.64 22.16 1.24
CA LEU A 942 -16.08 21.08 2.05
C LEU A 942 -16.81 19.74 1.84
N PHE A 943 -18.14 19.73 1.86
CA PHE A 943 -18.92 18.52 1.60
C PHE A 943 -18.67 17.97 0.19
N GLY A 944 -18.61 18.84 -0.82
CA GLY A 944 -18.26 18.47 -2.19
C GLY A 944 -16.88 17.81 -2.32
N ARG A 945 -15.86 18.31 -1.61
CA ARG A 945 -14.52 17.73 -1.60
C ARG A 945 -14.44 16.40 -0.85
N LEU A 946 -15.28 16.20 0.17
CA LEU A 946 -15.41 14.92 0.86
C LEU A 946 -16.15 13.87 0.01
N LEU A 947 -17.13 14.27 -0.81
CA LEU A 947 -17.85 13.35 -1.71
C LEU A 947 -16.93 12.69 -2.76
N THR A 948 -15.82 13.31 -3.17
CA THR A 948 -14.89 12.69 -4.13
C THR A 948 -14.02 11.59 -3.51
N ALA A 949 -14.05 11.41 -2.19
CA ALA A 949 -13.45 10.25 -1.55
C ALA A 949 -14.28 8.97 -1.77
N ILE A 950 -15.59 9.09 -2.02
CA ILE A 950 -16.49 7.94 -2.22
C ILE A 950 -16.30 7.38 -3.65
N PRO A 951 -15.72 6.17 -3.85
CA PRO A 951 -15.35 5.69 -5.19
C PRO A 951 -16.56 5.47 -6.11
N ALA A 952 -17.73 5.12 -5.56
CA ALA A 952 -18.98 5.00 -6.29
C ALA A 952 -19.46 6.33 -6.94
N LEU A 953 -18.95 7.47 -6.48
CA LEU A 953 -19.19 8.80 -7.04
C LEU A 953 -18.04 9.32 -7.90
N SER A 954 -16.93 8.57 -8.04
CA SER A 954 -15.76 9.03 -8.79
C SER A 954 -16.07 9.21 -10.28
N LEU A 955 -15.89 10.44 -10.77
CA LEU A 955 -15.98 10.79 -12.18
C LEU A 955 -14.61 11.01 -12.84
N VAL A 956 -13.51 10.65 -12.15
CA VAL A 956 -12.13 10.85 -12.61
C VAL A 956 -11.89 10.24 -14.00
N LYS A 957 -12.30 8.98 -14.20
CA LYS A 957 -12.19 8.27 -15.49
C LYS A 957 -13.22 8.74 -16.55
N LYS A 958 -13.98 9.81 -16.29
CA LYS A 958 -15.04 10.34 -17.16
C LYS A 958 -14.89 11.86 -17.41
N PRO A 959 -13.73 12.34 -17.90
CA PRO A 959 -13.40 13.78 -17.93
C PRO A 959 -14.36 14.63 -18.78
N LYS A 960 -14.97 14.07 -19.83
CA LYS A 960 -16.03 14.75 -20.60
C LYS A 960 -17.30 15.02 -19.78
N VAL A 961 -17.67 14.11 -18.88
CA VAL A 961 -18.85 14.29 -17.99
C VAL A 961 -18.56 15.37 -16.96
N VAL A 962 -17.36 15.37 -16.38
CA VAL A 962 -16.89 16.42 -15.47
C VAL A 962 -16.94 17.78 -16.15
N PHE A 963 -16.45 17.90 -17.40
CA PHE A 963 -16.55 19.13 -18.19
C PHE A 963 -18.00 19.59 -18.44
N VAL A 964 -18.91 18.70 -18.85
CA VAL A 964 -20.33 19.05 -19.06
C VAL A 964 -20.98 19.53 -17.75
N LEU A 965 -20.69 18.88 -16.62
CA LEU A 965 -21.16 19.32 -15.30
C LEU A 965 -20.58 20.70 -14.93
N SER A 966 -19.29 20.95 -15.21
CA SER A 966 -18.68 22.28 -15.04
C SER A 966 -19.37 23.36 -15.88
N VAL A 967 -19.81 23.06 -17.11
CA VAL A 967 -20.63 23.98 -17.93
C VAL A 967 -21.99 24.22 -17.30
N THR A 968 -22.66 23.20 -16.76
CA THR A 968 -23.99 23.38 -16.11
C THR A 968 -23.96 24.29 -14.88
N ARG A 969 -22.79 24.57 -14.29
CA ARG A 969 -22.65 25.55 -13.19
C ARG A 969 -23.15 26.95 -13.54
N VAL A 970 -23.18 27.33 -14.82
CA VAL A 970 -23.72 28.63 -15.28
C VAL A 970 -25.18 28.82 -14.83
N LEU A 971 -25.94 27.73 -14.66
CA LEU A 971 -27.33 27.76 -14.20
C LEU A 971 -27.51 28.32 -12.78
N PHE A 972 -26.46 28.39 -11.94
CA PHE A 972 -26.55 29.02 -10.63
C PHE A 972 -26.60 30.56 -10.69
N ILE A 973 -26.03 31.19 -11.73
CA ILE A 973 -26.02 32.65 -11.89
C ILE A 973 -27.46 33.22 -11.90
N PRO A 974 -28.41 32.74 -12.73
CA PRO A 974 -29.79 33.24 -12.67
C PRO A 974 -30.54 32.89 -11.38
N LEU A 975 -30.09 31.92 -10.57
CA LEU A 975 -30.70 31.65 -9.25
C LEU A 975 -30.38 32.73 -8.22
N TYR A 976 -29.20 33.34 -8.27
CA TYR A 976 -28.88 34.53 -7.46
C TYR A 976 -29.82 35.70 -7.81
N LEU A 977 -30.22 35.85 -9.08
CA LEU A 977 -31.16 36.87 -9.54
C LEU A 977 -32.62 36.64 -9.08
N LEU A 978 -32.93 35.51 -8.43
CA LEU A 978 -34.23 35.26 -7.80
C LEU A 978 -34.28 35.70 -6.32
N CYS A 979 -33.12 36.05 -5.74
CA CYS A 979 -32.94 36.41 -4.33
C CYS A 979 -33.07 37.92 -4.09
N ASN A 980 -33.08 38.37 -2.83
CA ASN A 980 -33.26 39.77 -2.45
C ASN A 980 -31.97 40.60 -2.65
N ILE A 981 -31.69 40.99 -3.89
CA ILE A 981 -30.54 41.85 -4.24
C ILE A 981 -30.82 43.29 -3.78
N ARG A 982 -29.91 43.85 -2.96
CA ARG A 982 -29.91 45.22 -2.41
C ARG A 982 -31.22 45.65 -1.72
N GLY A 983 -32.05 44.70 -1.28
CA GLY A 983 -33.34 45.01 -0.65
C GLY A 983 -34.49 45.31 -1.62
N HIS A 984 -34.31 45.16 -2.94
CA HIS A 984 -35.35 45.40 -3.95
C HIS A 984 -36.46 44.33 -4.02
N GLY A 985 -36.41 43.33 -3.13
CA GLY A 985 -37.36 42.22 -3.06
C GLY A 985 -36.86 40.96 -3.77
N ALA A 986 -37.24 39.78 -3.27
CA ALA A 986 -36.92 38.52 -3.91
C ALA A 986 -38.08 38.03 -4.79
N LYS A 987 -37.75 37.35 -5.89
CA LYS A 987 -38.73 36.61 -6.69
C LYS A 987 -39.12 35.28 -6.01
N ILE A 988 -38.25 34.76 -5.14
CA ILE A 988 -38.54 33.65 -4.21
C ILE A 988 -38.32 34.16 -2.78
N ASN A 989 -39.41 34.42 -2.05
CA ASN A 989 -39.38 34.97 -0.70
C ASN A 989 -38.98 33.92 0.36
N SER A 990 -37.72 33.47 0.33
CA SER A 990 -37.17 32.53 1.31
C SER A 990 -35.65 32.64 1.47
N ASP A 991 -35.19 33.00 2.68
CA ASP A 991 -33.77 32.92 3.05
C ASP A 991 -33.24 31.47 2.95
N VAL A 992 -34.11 30.47 3.15
CA VAL A 992 -33.74 29.04 3.09
C VAL A 992 -33.45 28.62 1.65
N PHE A 993 -34.17 29.16 0.67
CA PHE A 993 -33.85 28.94 -0.75
C PHE A 993 -32.44 29.49 -1.07
N TYR A 994 -32.15 30.71 -0.65
CA TYR A 994 -30.83 31.31 -0.84
C TYR A 994 -29.72 30.50 -0.15
N LEU A 995 -29.85 30.20 1.15
CA LEU A 995 -28.78 29.55 1.93
C LEU A 995 -28.59 28.06 1.60
N LEU A 996 -29.66 27.30 1.31
CA LEU A 996 -29.56 25.85 1.07
C LEU A 996 -29.61 25.46 -0.42
N VAL A 997 -30.44 26.12 -1.24
CA VAL A 997 -30.61 25.74 -2.65
C VAL A 997 -29.59 26.48 -3.54
N VAL A 998 -29.28 27.74 -3.25
CA VAL A 998 -28.25 28.49 -3.99
C VAL A 998 -26.86 28.24 -3.38
N GLN A 999 -26.61 28.65 -2.14
CA GLN A 999 -25.26 28.65 -1.57
C GLN A 999 -24.68 27.25 -1.34
N LEU A 1000 -25.35 26.40 -0.56
CA LEU A 1000 -24.85 25.06 -0.21
C LEU A 1000 -24.64 24.17 -1.45
N LEU A 1001 -25.58 24.16 -2.42
CA LEU A 1001 -25.43 23.36 -3.64
C LEU A 1001 -24.36 23.92 -4.60
N PHE A 1002 -24.22 25.25 -4.70
CA PHE A 1002 -23.17 25.85 -5.56
C PHE A 1002 -21.76 25.61 -5.02
N GLY A 1003 -21.61 25.58 -3.69
CA GLY A 1003 -20.42 25.12 -2.98
C GLY A 1003 -20.18 23.63 -3.20
N THR A 1004 -21.18 22.77 -2.96
CA THR A 1004 -21.07 21.30 -3.10
C THR A 1004 -20.60 20.91 -4.50
N THR A 1005 -21.18 21.53 -5.53
CA THR A 1005 -20.76 21.31 -6.92
C THR A 1005 -19.39 21.93 -7.25
N ASN A 1006 -18.91 22.93 -6.51
CA ASN A 1006 -17.55 23.46 -6.66
C ASN A 1006 -16.51 22.46 -6.15
N GLY A 1007 -16.66 22.04 -4.89
CA GLY A 1007 -15.72 21.15 -4.23
C GLY A 1007 -15.60 19.81 -4.93
N PHE A 1008 -16.73 19.25 -5.38
CA PHE A 1008 -16.77 17.97 -6.07
C PHE A 1008 -16.10 18.01 -7.46
N LEU A 1009 -16.48 18.97 -8.31
CA LEU A 1009 -15.91 19.07 -9.66
C LEU A 1009 -14.45 19.53 -9.62
N GLY A 1010 -14.13 20.50 -8.76
CA GLY A 1010 -12.76 20.99 -8.56
C GLY A 1010 -11.81 19.88 -8.10
N SER A 1011 -12.20 19.11 -7.07
CA SER A 1011 -11.36 18.02 -6.56
C SER A 1011 -11.23 16.89 -7.57
N THR A 1012 -12.31 16.47 -8.22
CA THR A 1012 -12.28 15.45 -9.29
C THR A 1012 -11.29 15.81 -10.40
N CYS A 1013 -11.26 17.08 -10.83
CA CYS A 1013 -10.32 17.53 -11.86
C CYS A 1013 -8.86 17.48 -11.40
N MET A 1014 -8.58 17.88 -10.15
CA MET A 1014 -7.22 17.90 -9.62
C MET A 1014 -6.70 16.48 -9.34
N MET A 1015 -7.53 15.61 -8.74
CA MET A 1015 -7.20 14.20 -8.49
C MET A 1015 -6.88 13.45 -9.79
N GLY A 1016 -7.74 13.62 -10.80
CA GLY A 1016 -7.63 12.88 -12.06
C GLY A 1016 -6.43 13.23 -12.94
N ALA A 1017 -5.72 14.33 -12.67
CA ALA A 1017 -4.63 14.78 -13.51
C ALA A 1017 -3.51 13.73 -13.69
N GLY A 1018 -3.25 12.91 -12.66
CA GLY A 1018 -2.19 11.89 -12.64
C GLY A 1018 -2.53 10.58 -13.37
N GLU A 1019 -3.80 10.33 -13.71
CA GLU A 1019 -4.26 9.14 -14.46
C GLU A 1019 -4.16 9.33 -15.99
N TRP A 1020 -4.06 10.57 -16.46
CA TRP A 1020 -4.10 10.91 -17.90
C TRP A 1020 -2.76 11.44 -18.44
N VAL A 1021 -1.68 11.23 -17.67
CA VAL A 1021 -0.31 11.65 -17.99
C VAL A 1021 0.70 10.61 -17.51
N GLU A 1022 1.88 10.64 -18.12
CA GLU A 1022 2.94 9.66 -17.88
C GLU A 1022 3.65 9.89 -16.55
N ALA A 1023 4.33 8.87 -16.01
CA ALA A 1023 4.96 8.93 -14.69
C ALA A 1023 5.95 10.11 -14.56
N GLU A 1024 6.74 10.39 -15.60
CA GLU A 1024 7.64 11.55 -15.69
C GLU A 1024 6.89 12.89 -15.78
N GLU A 1025 5.73 12.91 -16.43
CA GLU A 1025 4.91 14.11 -16.64
C GLU A 1025 4.09 14.48 -15.39
N ARG A 1026 3.85 13.54 -14.45
CA ARG A 1026 2.97 13.74 -13.29
C ARG A 1026 3.29 14.99 -12.46
N GLU A 1027 4.56 15.25 -12.13
CA GLU A 1027 4.92 16.48 -11.39
C GLU A 1027 4.59 17.76 -12.20
N ALA A 1028 4.82 17.75 -13.52
CA ALA A 1028 4.53 18.89 -14.38
C ALA A 1028 3.01 19.10 -14.58
N ALA A 1029 2.26 18.00 -14.68
CA ALA A 1029 0.80 17.99 -14.80
C ALA A 1029 0.10 18.56 -13.57
N GLY A 1030 0.54 18.20 -12.36
CA GLY A 1030 0.04 18.78 -11.11
C GLY A 1030 0.25 20.30 -11.05
N GLY A 1031 1.45 20.77 -11.41
CA GLY A 1031 1.76 22.20 -11.53
C GLY A 1031 0.93 22.93 -12.58
N PHE A 1032 0.70 22.30 -13.75
CA PHE A 1032 -0.13 22.82 -14.83
C PHE A 1032 -1.62 22.91 -14.48
N MET A 1033 -2.17 21.91 -13.79
CA MET A 1033 -3.56 21.94 -13.33
C MET A 1033 -3.78 23.00 -12.24
N GLY A 1034 -2.77 23.22 -11.37
CA GLY A 1034 -2.72 24.37 -10.47
C GLY A 1034 -2.76 25.72 -11.22
N LEU A 1035 -2.05 25.85 -12.34
CA LEU A 1035 -2.14 27.03 -13.21
C LEU A 1035 -3.54 27.19 -13.82
N CYS A 1036 -4.18 26.12 -14.30
CA CYS A 1036 -5.55 26.18 -14.84
C CYS A 1036 -6.57 26.62 -13.78
N LEU A 1037 -6.43 26.17 -12.54
CA LEU A 1037 -7.24 26.60 -11.39
C LEU A 1037 -7.06 28.10 -11.10
N VAL A 1038 -5.82 28.59 -11.00
CA VAL A 1038 -5.52 30.00 -10.72
C VAL A 1038 -5.93 30.92 -11.88
N ALA A 1039 -5.78 30.47 -13.12
CA ALA A 1039 -6.29 31.18 -14.30
C ALA A 1039 -7.82 31.27 -14.28
N GLY A 1040 -8.52 30.20 -13.86
CA GLY A 1040 -9.97 30.20 -13.66
C GLY A 1040 -10.41 31.23 -12.62
N LEU A 1041 -9.77 31.26 -11.45
CA LEU A 1041 -10.00 32.28 -10.42
C LEU A 1041 -9.74 33.70 -10.94
N THR A 1042 -8.66 33.92 -11.70
CA THR A 1042 -8.34 35.24 -12.25
C THR A 1042 -9.40 35.72 -13.26
N VAL A 1043 -9.73 34.88 -14.24
CA VAL A 1043 -10.71 35.24 -15.28
C VAL A 1043 -12.11 35.38 -14.69
N GLY A 1044 -12.49 34.50 -13.75
CA GLY A 1044 -13.75 34.63 -13.01
C GLY A 1044 -13.83 35.93 -12.20
N SER A 1045 -12.75 36.31 -11.52
CA SER A 1045 -12.67 37.59 -10.80
C SER A 1045 -12.92 38.76 -11.74
N LEU A 1046 -12.17 38.84 -12.86
CA LEU A 1046 -12.33 39.88 -13.87
C LEU A 1046 -13.74 39.92 -14.48
N LEU A 1047 -14.33 38.78 -14.83
CA LEU A 1047 -15.70 38.69 -15.35
C LEU A 1047 -16.75 39.10 -14.32
N SER A 1048 -16.54 38.79 -13.03
CA SER A 1048 -17.48 39.14 -11.97
C SER A 1048 -17.63 40.66 -11.77
N PHE A 1049 -16.59 41.47 -12.09
CA PHE A 1049 -16.69 42.93 -12.10
C PHE A 1049 -17.58 43.47 -13.23
N PHE A 1050 -17.72 42.76 -14.36
CA PHE A 1050 -18.62 43.17 -15.46
C PHE A 1050 -20.08 42.74 -15.25
N ALA A 1051 -20.34 41.85 -14.29
CA ALA A 1051 -21.69 41.45 -13.84
C ALA A 1051 -22.10 42.12 -12.51
N ALA A 1052 -21.37 43.16 -12.09
CA ALA A 1052 -21.51 43.80 -10.78
C ALA A 1052 -22.38 45.08 -10.80
#